data_AF-A0A8J8VVZ7-F1
#
_entry.id   AF-A0A8J8VVZ7-F1
#
_cell.length_a   1.000
_cell.length_b   1.000
_cell.length_c   1.000
_cell.angle_alpha   90.00
_cell.angle_beta   90.00
_cell.angle_gamma   90.00
#
_symmetry.space_group_name_H-M   'P 1'
#
loop_
_entity.id
_entity.type
_entity.pdbx_description
1 polymer ?
#
loop_
_entity_poly.entity_id
_entity_poly.type
_entity_poly.pdbx_seq_one_letter_code
_entity_poly.pdbx_strand_id
1 'polypeptide(L)'
;MNDMDNSPTLTWSAQLAVTPSHLSPRLPGDKITLPQSALEQLLAAAPLQTVPGTTSNSRTHTPAFDPFNPYTFAAESRARQQIEDRQQALPHPLTFRIVNPRNDRFVYAGIREFSASENEVVLSALLREVLGIDDEERKQRAKAKTHTVDGEGDDHDDHDAVIDSARDEDANVRPLVTVHAKQLPKGTYVRLRPLEAGYDPEDWKALLERHMRDNFTTLTTGEILTVPGTRKESFRFLLDKVFPEGDGICVVDTDLEVDIVALSEEQARETLQKRLERAARAPGTSRGSSVGGVIGLQEEIAAQVRPGEYVDYELREWNRDEELEIELSTEEPNVCLFASPLAARQQGRPRADMHVWGDFSSEGVKTFQIRPTNVALEGAEAIYISAYAVVSESSDEASVPRPLQYTLRVKRSSAAKQNGEAGEDFAENDHAAGDVKCKNCQQWVPERSLILHENFCLRNNILCPQCDNVFQKRSAEWENHWHCPHDSSHGNDPFSKHSHDSIYHTPQSCPDCAAQFDGLPSLAQHRTTDCPGKLILCQFCHLLVPQKGDSDPELHDPEVVLSGLTPHELVDGGRTTECHLCSKIVRLRDMNTHLRHHDLERVSRPPPQICQNQNCGRTLAGAGSGGNQSLGLCNICFGPLYVDTYDPEGKALRRRIERRYLSQLMSGCGKPWCQNPYCKTGKTHIPPQAGEPASPDTAPPKPMSVAEITTITRPLIDPINVHPDSRNTAPFYLCTDETGQYRRNLAEMVAAEGAADGGSHGDQKSKSYDLAWCIAGAEAAAGNLEKMREWLGRWAPAKGESTSGL
;
A
#
# COMPACT_ATOMS: atom_id res chain seq x y z
N MET A 1 -52.99 -0.53 25.29
CA MET A 1 -52.86 0.75 24.57
C MET A 1 -51.37 0.98 24.38
N ASN A 2 -50.87 0.80 23.16
CA ASN A 2 -49.47 1.05 22.82
C ASN A 2 -49.33 2.57 22.61
N ASP A 3 -48.56 3.23 23.46
CA ASP A 3 -48.02 4.56 23.16
C ASP A 3 -47.08 4.40 21.96
N MET A 4 -47.51 4.92 20.82
CA MET A 4 -46.66 5.07 19.64
C MET A 4 -45.54 6.06 19.94
N ASP A 5 -44.32 5.64 19.63
CA ASP A 5 -43.11 6.44 19.47
C ASP A 5 -43.39 7.76 18.73
N ASN A 6 -43.59 8.85 19.46
CA ASN A 6 -43.63 10.20 18.91
C ASN A 6 -42.26 10.84 19.11
N SER A 7 -41.27 10.41 18.32
CA SER A 7 -40.01 11.15 18.20
C SER A 7 -40.25 12.45 17.42
N PRO A 8 -39.66 13.59 17.82
CA PRO A 8 -39.86 14.85 17.13
C PRO A 8 -39.30 14.76 15.71
N THR A 9 -40.18 14.75 14.71
CA THR A 9 -39.80 14.65 13.29
C THR A 9 -39.37 16.02 12.76
N LEU A 10 -38.18 16.06 12.16
CA LEU A 10 -37.67 17.25 11.46
C LEU A 10 -38.59 17.57 10.28
N THR A 11 -39.24 18.73 10.29
CA THR A 11 -40.14 19.17 9.21
C THR A 11 -39.53 20.35 8.47
N TRP A 12 -39.10 20.10 7.23
CA TRP A 12 -38.57 21.13 6.33
C TRP A 12 -38.98 20.80 4.89
N SER A 13 -39.27 21.83 4.10
CA SER A 13 -39.55 21.67 2.67
C SER A 13 -39.10 22.88 1.88
N ALA A 14 -38.47 22.66 0.73
CA ALA A 14 -38.11 23.72 -0.22
C ALA A 14 -38.38 23.29 -1.66
N GLN A 15 -38.75 24.25 -2.51
CA GLN A 15 -38.87 24.04 -3.94
C GLN A 15 -37.59 24.57 -4.61
N LEU A 16 -36.88 23.68 -5.31
CA LEU A 16 -35.56 23.98 -5.87
C LEU A 16 -35.54 23.65 -7.37
N ALA A 17 -34.81 24.46 -8.14
CA ALA A 17 -34.59 24.20 -9.56
C ALA A 17 -33.51 23.12 -9.74
N VAL A 18 -33.73 22.15 -10.63
CA VAL A 18 -32.73 21.11 -10.89
C VAL A 18 -31.62 21.67 -11.78
N THR A 19 -30.38 21.48 -11.33
CA THR A 19 -29.17 21.90 -12.05
C THR A 19 -29.08 21.18 -13.41
N PRO A 20 -28.64 21.81 -14.51
CA PRO A 20 -28.43 21.12 -15.78
C PRO A 20 -27.38 20.00 -15.70
N SER A 21 -27.56 18.91 -16.44
CA SER A 21 -26.68 17.73 -16.40
C SER A 21 -25.21 17.98 -16.80
N HIS A 22 -24.95 19.01 -17.62
CA HIS A 22 -23.59 19.40 -18.01
C HIS A 22 -22.83 20.19 -16.93
N LEU A 23 -23.54 20.74 -15.94
CA LEU A 23 -22.95 21.46 -14.81
C LEU A 23 -22.96 20.64 -13.51
N SER A 24 -23.64 19.50 -13.49
CA SER A 24 -23.72 18.64 -12.31
C SER A 24 -22.46 17.78 -12.15
N PRO A 25 -21.78 17.79 -10.99
CA PRO A 25 -20.77 16.79 -10.67
C PRO A 25 -21.38 15.37 -10.73
N ARG A 26 -20.58 14.36 -11.08
CA ARG A 26 -21.03 12.95 -11.06
C ARG A 26 -21.28 12.53 -9.62
N LEU A 27 -22.55 12.54 -9.21
CA LEU A 27 -22.98 12.05 -7.91
C LEU A 27 -23.25 10.54 -7.99
N PRO A 28 -22.70 9.74 -7.06
CA PRO A 28 -22.97 8.30 -7.00
C PRO A 28 -24.38 8.02 -6.45
N GLY A 29 -25.05 7.01 -7.00
CA GLY A 29 -26.32 6.45 -6.50
C GLY A 29 -27.43 7.46 -6.18
N ASP A 30 -27.94 7.44 -4.94
CA ASP A 30 -29.10 8.23 -4.47
C ASP A 30 -28.72 9.56 -3.79
N LYS A 31 -27.49 10.05 -4.03
CA LYS A 31 -26.96 11.23 -3.34
C LYS A 31 -27.39 12.53 -4.03
N ILE A 32 -27.72 13.54 -3.22
CA ILE A 32 -28.01 14.91 -3.66
C ILE A 32 -27.05 15.92 -3.02
N THR A 33 -26.97 17.11 -3.61
CA THR A 33 -26.38 18.29 -2.96
C THR A 33 -27.41 19.42 -2.86
N LEU A 34 -27.43 20.08 -1.71
CA LEU A 34 -28.36 21.17 -1.38
C LEU A 34 -27.57 22.48 -1.19
N PRO A 35 -28.25 23.65 -1.26
CA PRO A 35 -27.58 24.92 -1.01
C PRO A 35 -27.29 25.12 0.48
N GLN A 36 -26.32 25.99 0.80
CA GLN A 36 -25.97 26.32 2.18
C GLN A 36 -27.16 26.90 2.97
N SER A 37 -28.04 27.66 2.30
CA SER A 37 -29.27 28.18 2.90
C SER A 37 -30.23 27.08 3.38
N ALA A 38 -30.22 25.90 2.76
CA ALA A 38 -31.00 24.75 3.22
C ALA A 38 -30.46 24.19 4.53
N LEU A 39 -29.14 24.18 4.75
CA LEU A 39 -28.54 23.76 6.01
C LEU A 39 -28.95 24.68 7.16
N GLU A 40 -28.90 25.99 6.94
CA GLU A 40 -29.30 26.99 7.94
C GLU A 40 -30.77 26.83 8.33
N GLN A 41 -31.65 26.59 7.35
CA GLN A 41 -33.07 26.33 7.58
C GLN A 41 -33.32 25.01 8.29
N LEU A 42 -32.56 23.95 7.97
CA LEU A 42 -32.65 22.66 8.65
C LEU A 42 -32.19 22.76 10.11
N LEU A 43 -31.10 23.49 10.38
CA LEU A 43 -30.64 23.75 11.74
C LEU A 43 -31.66 24.57 12.54
N ALA A 44 -32.31 25.55 11.90
CA ALA A 44 -33.40 26.32 12.51
C ALA A 44 -34.64 25.47 12.81
N ALA A 45 -34.93 24.46 11.98
CA ALA A 45 -36.04 23.52 12.15
C ALA A 45 -35.70 22.33 13.06
N ALA A 46 -34.43 22.15 13.44
CA ALA A 46 -33.98 20.98 14.20
C ALA A 46 -34.52 20.97 15.63
N PRO A 47 -35.02 19.82 16.14
CA PRO A 47 -35.40 19.69 17.53
C PRO A 47 -34.16 19.82 18.43
N LEU A 48 -34.32 20.52 19.55
CA LEU A 48 -33.26 20.68 20.55
C LEU A 48 -33.07 19.37 21.31
N GLN A 49 -31.86 18.80 21.27
CA GLN A 49 -31.50 17.61 22.04
C GLN A 49 -30.47 17.94 23.12
N THR A 50 -30.69 17.38 24.31
CA THR A 50 -29.73 17.37 25.42
C THR A 50 -28.67 16.30 25.13
N VAL A 51 -27.42 16.69 24.89
CA VAL A 51 -26.31 15.75 24.65
C VAL A 51 -25.60 15.45 25.97
N PRO A 52 -25.50 14.19 26.44
CA PRO A 52 -24.66 13.87 27.57
C PRO A 52 -23.18 13.91 27.16
N GLY A 53 -22.49 14.99 27.55
CA GLY A 53 -21.04 15.05 27.72
C GLY A 53 -20.19 15.05 26.45
N THR A 54 -19.83 16.24 25.97
CA THR A 54 -18.56 16.44 25.26
C THR A 54 -17.82 17.63 25.88
N THR A 55 -16.72 17.33 26.56
CA THR A 55 -15.78 18.30 27.13
C THR A 55 -15.00 18.97 26.00
N SER A 56 -15.55 20.05 25.43
CA SER A 56 -14.88 20.86 24.41
C SER A 56 -14.42 22.20 24.97
N ASN A 57 -13.09 22.39 24.96
CA ASN A 57 -12.33 23.50 25.52
C ASN A 57 -12.36 24.77 24.64
N SER A 58 -13.35 25.64 24.83
CA SER A 58 -13.25 27.05 24.41
C SER A 58 -13.71 27.97 25.55
N ARG A 59 -12.73 28.55 26.26
CA ARG A 59 -12.94 29.33 27.49
C ARG A 59 -13.18 30.81 27.17
N THR A 60 -14.33 31.14 26.61
CA THR A 60 -14.81 32.53 26.58
C THR A 60 -15.62 32.81 27.84
N HIS A 61 -14.98 33.41 28.83
CA HIS A 61 -15.65 33.86 30.06
C HIS A 61 -16.52 35.08 29.79
N THR A 62 -17.65 35.18 30.49
CA THR A 62 -18.41 36.44 30.52
C THR A 62 -17.52 37.56 31.08
N PRO A 63 -17.62 38.81 30.58
CA PRO A 63 -16.71 39.91 30.97
C PRO A 63 -16.80 40.32 32.45
N ALA A 64 -17.80 39.81 33.18
CA ALA A 64 -17.99 40.00 34.62
C ALA A 64 -17.52 38.82 35.47
N PHE A 65 -16.83 37.83 34.88
CA PHE A 65 -16.38 36.63 35.58
C PHE A 65 -15.14 36.89 36.44
N ASP A 66 -15.33 36.90 37.76
CA ASP A 66 -14.26 36.90 38.76
C ASP A 66 -14.11 35.49 39.37
N PRO A 67 -12.93 34.83 39.24
CA PRO A 67 -12.66 33.49 39.77
C PRO A 67 -12.71 33.37 41.30
N PHE A 68 -12.61 34.48 42.03
CA PHE A 68 -12.53 34.47 43.49
C PHE A 68 -13.82 34.92 44.18
N ASN A 69 -14.82 35.36 43.41
CA ASN A 69 -16.12 35.74 43.94
C ASN A 69 -17.13 34.57 43.80
N PRO A 70 -17.67 34.04 44.92
CA PRO A 70 -18.55 32.87 44.90
C PRO A 70 -19.87 33.13 44.17
N TYR A 71 -20.32 34.39 44.06
CA TYR A 71 -21.56 34.74 43.37
C TYR A 71 -21.40 34.78 41.85
N THR A 72 -20.28 35.31 41.34
CA THR A 72 -19.97 35.30 39.90
C THR A 72 -19.64 33.89 39.44
N PHE A 73 -18.98 33.08 40.27
CA PHE A 73 -18.74 31.67 40.00
C PHE A 73 -20.03 30.85 39.92
N ALA A 74 -20.98 31.06 40.84
CA ALA A 74 -22.27 30.36 40.83
C ALA A 74 -23.19 30.82 39.69
N ALA A 75 -23.12 32.10 39.29
CA ALA A 75 -23.84 32.62 38.13
C ALA A 75 -23.29 32.04 36.82
N GLU A 76 -21.96 32.00 36.67
CA GLU A 76 -21.29 31.40 35.52
C GLU A 76 -21.54 29.89 35.46
N SER A 77 -21.52 29.18 36.61
CA SER A 77 -21.82 27.74 36.64
C SER A 77 -23.27 27.44 36.25
N ARG A 78 -24.23 28.27 36.66
CA ARG A 78 -25.64 28.14 36.23
C ARG A 78 -25.83 28.49 34.75
N ALA A 79 -25.18 29.54 34.26
CA ALA A 79 -25.23 29.90 32.84
C ALA A 79 -24.63 28.79 31.96
N ARG A 80 -23.54 28.15 32.41
CA ARG A 80 -22.93 27.00 31.72
C ARG A 80 -23.83 25.78 31.72
N GLN A 81 -24.45 25.44 32.86
CA GLN A 81 -25.44 24.36 32.92
C GLN A 81 -26.61 24.60 31.94
N GLN A 82 -27.05 25.85 31.76
CA GLN A 82 -28.12 26.16 30.80
C GLN A 82 -27.69 26.10 29.32
N ILE A 83 -26.40 26.31 29.02
CA ILE A 83 -25.85 26.29 27.65
C ILE A 83 -25.40 24.87 27.24
N GLU A 84 -24.83 24.11 28.18
CA GLU A 84 -24.40 22.72 27.96
C GLU A 84 -25.60 21.78 27.67
N ASP A 85 -26.82 22.16 28.06
CA ASP A 85 -28.02 21.33 27.91
C ASP A 85 -28.76 21.46 26.57
N ARG A 86 -28.38 22.36 25.64
CA ARG A 86 -29.18 22.61 24.41
C ARG A 86 -28.33 22.80 23.15
N GLN A 87 -28.04 21.71 22.45
CA GLN A 87 -27.48 21.75 21.09
C GLN A 87 -28.53 21.31 20.06
N GLN A 88 -28.55 21.98 18.90
CA GLN A 88 -29.34 21.57 17.74
C GLN A 88 -28.63 20.39 17.08
N ALA A 89 -29.14 19.18 17.27
CA ALA A 89 -28.61 17.97 16.65
C ALA A 89 -29.52 17.56 15.50
N LEU A 90 -28.96 17.56 14.28
CA LEU A 90 -29.64 16.99 13.11
C LEU A 90 -29.59 15.45 13.20
N PRO A 91 -30.68 14.75 12.85
CA PRO A 91 -30.68 13.30 12.84
C PRO A 91 -29.67 12.78 11.80
N HIS A 92 -28.89 11.78 12.17
CA HIS A 92 -27.98 11.08 11.27
C HIS A 92 -28.51 9.67 10.98
N PRO A 93 -28.67 9.27 9.71
CA PRO A 93 -28.47 10.04 8.47
C PRO A 93 -29.66 10.95 8.12
N LEU A 94 -29.38 12.04 7.39
CA LEU A 94 -30.40 12.96 6.85
C LEU A 94 -30.96 12.44 5.52
N THR A 95 -32.26 12.15 5.51
CA THR A 95 -32.98 11.63 4.34
C THR A 95 -34.04 12.61 3.85
N PHE A 96 -34.18 12.72 2.53
CA PHE A 96 -35.08 13.64 1.87
C PHE A 96 -36.03 12.91 0.92
N ARG A 97 -37.30 13.30 0.91
CA ARG A 97 -38.28 12.90 -0.09
C ARG A 97 -38.33 13.96 -1.18
N ILE A 98 -37.94 13.59 -2.39
CA ILE A 98 -37.95 14.46 -3.56
C ILE A 98 -39.19 14.13 -4.36
N VAL A 99 -39.99 15.14 -4.69
CA VAL A 99 -41.22 15.00 -5.48
C VAL A 99 -41.08 15.87 -6.71
N ASN A 100 -41.35 15.28 -7.87
CA ASN A 100 -41.52 16.04 -9.09
C ASN A 100 -43.01 16.42 -9.24
N PRO A 101 -43.36 17.71 -9.12
CA PRO A 101 -44.76 18.16 -9.17
C PRO A 101 -45.39 18.01 -10.56
N ARG A 102 -44.62 17.72 -11.62
CA ARG A 102 -45.15 17.56 -12.98
C ARG A 102 -45.74 16.18 -13.25
N ASN A 103 -45.25 15.15 -12.58
CA ASN A 103 -45.65 13.75 -12.82
C ASN A 103 -45.99 12.98 -11.54
N ASP A 104 -46.04 13.68 -10.39
CA ASP A 104 -46.28 13.13 -9.05
C ASP A 104 -45.39 11.94 -8.66
N ARG A 105 -44.25 11.75 -9.36
CA ARG A 105 -43.25 10.76 -8.97
C ARG A 105 -42.45 11.28 -7.80
N PHE A 106 -42.11 10.36 -6.89
CA PHE A 106 -41.27 10.67 -5.74
C PHE A 106 -40.21 9.60 -5.57
N VAL A 107 -39.09 9.99 -4.98
CA VAL A 107 -37.96 9.13 -4.62
C VAL A 107 -37.37 9.62 -3.31
N TYR A 108 -36.81 8.71 -2.51
CA TYR A 108 -36.01 9.07 -1.34
C TYR A 108 -34.52 9.18 -1.71
N ALA A 109 -33.85 10.13 -1.09
CA ALA A 109 -32.44 10.42 -1.37
C ALA A 109 -31.70 10.87 -0.11
N GLY A 110 -30.39 10.64 -0.09
CA GLY A 110 -29.49 11.09 0.97
C GLY A 110 -28.71 12.33 0.57
N ILE A 111 -28.40 13.18 1.54
CA ILE A 111 -27.50 14.32 1.32
C ILE A 111 -26.03 13.87 1.29
N ARG A 112 -25.27 14.37 0.32
CA ARG A 112 -23.80 14.26 0.32
C ARG A 112 -23.16 15.47 0.96
N GLU A 113 -23.54 16.67 0.51
CA GLU A 113 -22.96 17.93 0.98
C GLU A 113 -23.89 19.13 0.68
N PHE A 114 -23.62 20.25 1.35
CA PHE A 114 -24.35 21.52 1.21
C PHE A 114 -23.54 22.56 0.43
N SER A 115 -23.26 22.27 -0.84
CA SER A 115 -22.37 23.07 -1.72
C SER A 115 -23.06 23.58 -2.99
N ALA A 116 -24.36 23.33 -3.17
CA ALA A 116 -25.08 23.76 -4.38
C ALA A 116 -25.29 25.28 -4.42
N SER A 117 -25.50 25.83 -5.62
CA SER A 117 -25.84 27.24 -5.78
C SER A 117 -27.23 27.54 -5.17
N GLU A 118 -27.47 28.77 -4.75
CA GLU A 118 -28.73 29.13 -4.10
C GLU A 118 -29.94 28.88 -5.03
N ASN A 119 -31.00 28.30 -4.47
CA ASN A 119 -32.21 27.87 -5.16
C ASN A 119 -32.04 26.73 -6.19
N GLU A 120 -30.88 26.08 -6.22
CA GLU A 120 -30.62 24.91 -7.07
C GLU A 120 -30.40 23.63 -6.25
N VAL A 121 -30.76 22.50 -6.86
CA VAL A 121 -30.45 21.15 -6.34
C VAL A 121 -29.71 20.36 -7.41
N VAL A 122 -28.67 19.64 -7.01
CA VAL A 122 -27.98 18.69 -7.89
C VAL A 122 -28.50 17.29 -7.59
N LEU A 123 -29.05 16.65 -8.64
CA LEU A 123 -29.53 15.29 -8.61
C LEU A 123 -28.58 14.38 -9.40
N SER A 124 -28.36 13.16 -8.92
CA SER A 124 -27.64 12.11 -9.64
C SER A 124 -28.37 11.71 -10.92
N ALA A 125 -27.66 11.06 -11.85
CA ALA A 125 -28.23 10.59 -13.11
C ALA A 125 -29.40 9.61 -12.88
N LEU A 126 -29.25 8.72 -11.89
CA LEU A 126 -30.29 7.75 -11.50
C LEU A 126 -31.56 8.46 -11.02
N LEU A 127 -31.43 9.45 -10.12
CA LEU A 127 -32.58 10.18 -9.57
C LEU A 127 -33.32 10.98 -10.64
N ARG A 128 -32.62 11.52 -11.65
CA ARG A 128 -33.24 12.21 -12.78
C ARG A 128 -34.10 11.28 -13.64
N GLU A 129 -33.58 10.09 -13.93
CA GLU A 129 -34.29 9.07 -14.71
C GLU A 129 -35.56 8.63 -13.97
N VAL A 130 -35.44 8.32 -12.67
CA VAL A 130 -36.57 7.92 -11.82
C VAL A 130 -37.65 9.00 -11.76
N LEU A 131 -37.24 10.25 -11.50
CA LEU A 131 -38.15 11.40 -11.44
C LEU A 131 -38.70 11.83 -12.80
N GLY A 132 -38.27 11.21 -13.91
CA GLY A 132 -38.74 11.52 -15.27
C GLY A 132 -38.38 12.93 -15.71
N ILE A 133 -37.16 13.36 -15.42
CA ILE A 133 -36.62 14.66 -15.83
C ILE A 133 -35.77 14.43 -17.09
N ASP A 134 -36.40 14.52 -18.26
CA ASP A 134 -35.74 14.27 -19.54
C ASP A 134 -34.89 15.47 -19.99
N ASP A 135 -33.59 15.27 -20.18
CA ASP A 135 -32.70 16.24 -20.84
C ASP A 135 -32.91 16.28 -22.38
N GLU A 136 -33.71 15.36 -22.92
CA GLU A 136 -33.85 15.10 -24.37
C GLU A 136 -34.74 16.12 -25.12
N GLU A 137 -35.73 16.74 -24.47
CA GLU A 137 -36.53 17.82 -25.09
C GLU A 137 -35.64 19.01 -25.51
N ARG A 138 -34.51 19.21 -24.82
CA ARG A 138 -33.55 20.29 -25.11
C ARG A 138 -32.62 19.95 -26.27
N LYS A 139 -32.23 18.68 -26.46
CA LYS A 139 -31.41 18.24 -27.61
C LYS A 139 -32.16 18.37 -28.94
N GLN A 140 -33.47 18.12 -28.94
CA GLN A 140 -34.31 18.32 -30.13
C GLN A 140 -34.51 19.82 -30.46
N ARG A 141 -34.70 20.68 -29.44
CA ARG A 141 -34.79 22.14 -29.64
C ARG A 141 -33.45 22.81 -29.99
N ALA A 142 -32.32 22.29 -29.52
CA ALA A 142 -30.99 22.79 -29.88
C ALA A 142 -30.58 22.43 -31.31
N LYS A 143 -30.97 21.24 -31.80
CA LYS A 143 -30.82 20.86 -33.23
C LYS A 143 -31.72 21.68 -34.16
N ALA A 144 -32.91 22.08 -33.71
CA ALA A 144 -33.81 22.94 -34.50
C ALA A 144 -33.31 24.40 -34.64
N LYS A 145 -32.41 24.87 -33.77
CA LYS A 145 -31.81 26.22 -33.83
C LYS A 145 -30.47 26.30 -34.57
N THR A 146 -29.92 25.18 -35.02
CA THR A 146 -28.62 25.12 -35.72
C THR A 146 -28.73 24.81 -37.23
N HIS A 147 -29.94 24.67 -37.77
CA HIS A 147 -30.19 24.64 -39.21
C HIS A 147 -31.02 25.87 -39.62
N THR A 148 -30.34 26.98 -39.94
CA THR A 148 -30.74 28.00 -40.94
C THR A 148 -29.78 29.19 -40.88
N VAL A 149 -28.56 28.99 -41.36
CA VAL A 149 -27.81 30.04 -42.08
C VAL A 149 -27.07 29.30 -43.20
N ASP A 150 -27.52 29.52 -44.44
CA ASP A 150 -26.72 29.62 -45.67
C ASP A 150 -27.65 29.53 -46.91
N GLY A 151 -27.73 30.60 -47.72
CA GLY A 151 -28.28 30.57 -49.07
C GLY A 151 -29.11 31.79 -49.49
N GLU A 152 -28.49 32.66 -50.28
CA GLU A 152 -29.03 33.89 -50.91
C GLU A 152 -30.08 33.60 -52.02
N GLY A 153 -31.02 34.54 -52.26
CA GLY A 153 -31.70 34.69 -53.56
C GLY A 153 -33.17 35.15 -53.57
N ASP A 154 -33.37 36.44 -53.82
CA ASP A 154 -34.33 37.10 -54.73
C ASP A 154 -35.88 37.04 -54.56
N ASP A 155 -36.42 38.26 -54.37
CA ASP A 155 -37.62 38.91 -54.93
C ASP A 155 -39.09 38.42 -54.72
N HIS A 156 -39.85 39.44 -54.29
CA HIS A 156 -41.27 39.80 -54.50
C HIS A 156 -42.38 39.46 -53.47
N ASP A 157 -42.93 40.57 -52.95
CA ASP A 157 -44.31 40.91 -52.55
C ASP A 157 -45.03 39.97 -51.54
N ASP A 158 -45.64 40.42 -50.44
CA ASP A 158 -46.56 41.55 -50.31
C ASP A 158 -46.93 41.81 -48.82
N HIS A 159 -47.28 43.06 -48.49
CA HIS A 159 -48.08 43.55 -47.35
C HIS A 159 -47.68 43.39 -45.86
N ASP A 160 -47.06 44.47 -45.36
CA ASP A 160 -47.42 45.36 -44.23
C ASP A 160 -48.36 44.89 -43.08
N ALA A 161 -47.81 45.00 -41.85
CA ALA A 161 -48.36 45.31 -40.53
C ALA A 161 -49.68 44.67 -40.03
N VAL A 162 -49.68 44.03 -38.85
CA VAL A 162 -49.95 44.65 -37.52
C VAL A 162 -49.46 43.71 -36.39
N ILE A 163 -48.86 44.31 -35.37
CA ILE A 163 -48.47 43.77 -34.07
C ILE A 163 -49.67 43.12 -33.34
N ASP A 164 -49.52 41.88 -32.87
CA ASP A 164 -50.22 41.42 -31.67
C ASP A 164 -49.20 40.84 -30.68
N SER A 165 -48.81 41.70 -29.75
CA SER A 165 -47.99 41.37 -28.60
C SER A 165 -48.85 40.62 -27.57
N ALA A 166 -48.82 39.30 -27.60
CA ALA A 166 -49.30 38.50 -26.47
C ALA A 166 -48.56 37.16 -26.34
N ARG A 167 -47.64 37.14 -25.36
CA ARG A 167 -47.10 35.98 -24.63
C ARG A 167 -45.91 35.24 -25.27
N ASP A 168 -44.74 35.83 -25.10
CA ASP A 168 -43.43 35.18 -25.26
C ASP A 168 -42.68 35.20 -23.91
N GLU A 169 -43.28 34.62 -22.85
CA GLU A 169 -42.69 34.55 -21.49
C GLU A 169 -42.37 33.12 -21.00
N ASP A 170 -42.58 32.06 -21.80
CA ASP A 170 -42.44 30.66 -21.32
C ASP A 170 -41.17 29.91 -21.81
N ALA A 171 -40.13 30.62 -22.24
CA ALA A 171 -38.96 29.99 -22.88
C ALA A 171 -37.79 29.58 -21.96
N ASN A 172 -37.89 29.72 -20.63
CA ASN A 172 -36.76 29.43 -19.72
C ASN A 172 -37.16 28.80 -18.37
N VAL A 173 -38.17 27.92 -18.35
CA VAL A 173 -38.59 27.24 -17.11
C VAL A 173 -37.69 26.03 -16.85
N ARG A 174 -36.79 26.14 -15.88
CA ARG A 174 -36.00 25.01 -15.36
C ARG A 174 -36.93 24.04 -14.62
N PRO A 175 -36.72 22.71 -14.67
CA PRO A 175 -37.55 21.78 -13.94
C PRO A 175 -37.43 22.03 -12.43
N LEU A 176 -38.56 22.30 -11.76
CA LEU A 176 -38.63 22.49 -10.31
C LEU A 176 -39.00 21.16 -9.63
N VAL A 177 -38.32 20.86 -8.53
CA VAL A 177 -38.64 19.72 -7.65
C VAL A 177 -38.89 20.22 -6.23
N THR A 178 -39.76 19.53 -5.50
CA THR A 178 -40.03 19.83 -4.09
C THR A 178 -39.29 18.82 -3.22
N VAL A 179 -38.39 19.30 -2.38
CA VAL A 179 -37.59 18.49 -1.46
C VAL A 179 -38.17 18.61 -0.06
N HIS A 180 -38.52 17.49 0.56
CA HIS A 180 -39.02 17.43 1.93
C HIS A 180 -38.03 16.67 2.83
N ALA A 181 -37.67 17.22 3.99
CA ALA A 181 -36.97 16.45 5.01
C ALA A 181 -37.95 15.41 5.60
N LYS A 182 -37.61 14.12 5.50
CA LYS A 182 -38.43 13.03 6.05
C LYS A 182 -37.50 11.90 6.48
N GLN A 183 -37.51 11.60 7.77
CA GLN A 183 -36.74 10.49 8.31
C GLN A 183 -37.38 9.15 7.95
N LEU A 184 -36.58 8.23 7.39
CA LEU A 184 -37.00 6.86 7.12
C LEU A 184 -36.62 5.91 8.25
N PRO A 185 -37.42 4.85 8.49
CA PRO A 185 -37.04 3.78 9.40
C PRO A 185 -35.85 3.00 8.86
N LYS A 186 -35.05 2.44 9.77
CA LYS A 186 -33.95 1.53 9.44
C LYS A 186 -34.50 0.24 8.83
N GLY A 187 -33.96 -0.16 7.67
CA GLY A 187 -34.36 -1.37 6.97
C GLY A 187 -33.82 -2.63 7.63
N THR A 188 -34.63 -3.68 7.68
CA THR A 188 -34.22 -5.01 8.14
C THR A 188 -34.23 -6.05 7.03
N TYR A 189 -35.12 -5.90 6.04
CA TYR A 189 -35.22 -6.82 4.90
C TYR A 189 -35.57 -6.09 3.62
N VAL A 190 -35.01 -6.55 2.51
CA VAL A 190 -35.37 -6.13 1.14
C VAL A 190 -35.48 -7.34 0.22
N ARG A 191 -36.53 -7.33 -0.61
CA ARG A 191 -36.72 -8.31 -1.69
C ARG A 191 -36.44 -7.68 -3.04
N LEU A 192 -35.46 -8.24 -3.74
CA LEU A 192 -35.06 -7.83 -5.08
C LEU A 192 -35.50 -8.87 -6.11
N ARG A 193 -35.97 -8.41 -7.27
CA ARG A 193 -36.27 -9.28 -8.41
C ARG A 193 -35.41 -8.91 -9.63
N PRO A 194 -34.57 -9.80 -10.17
CA PRO A 194 -33.78 -9.49 -11.36
C PRO A 194 -34.68 -9.41 -12.60
N LEU A 195 -34.48 -8.40 -13.44
CA LEU A 195 -35.19 -8.25 -14.71
C LEU A 195 -34.64 -9.18 -15.81
N GLU A 196 -33.41 -9.70 -15.66
CA GLU A 196 -32.71 -10.52 -16.66
C GLU A 196 -32.45 -11.96 -16.16
N ALA A 197 -32.42 -12.94 -17.07
CA ALA A 197 -32.18 -14.35 -16.78
C ALA A 197 -30.68 -14.69 -16.70
N GLY A 198 -30.30 -15.70 -15.91
CA GLY A 198 -28.89 -16.14 -15.77
C GLY A 198 -28.23 -15.64 -14.50
N TYR A 199 -28.99 -15.70 -13.41
CA TYR A 199 -28.75 -14.92 -12.22
C TYR A 199 -28.14 -15.82 -11.12
N ASP A 200 -27.01 -15.42 -10.50
CA ASP A 200 -26.24 -16.26 -9.55
C ASP A 200 -26.26 -15.68 -8.11
N PRO A 201 -27.04 -16.28 -7.17
CA PRO A 201 -27.25 -15.77 -5.82
C PRO A 201 -25.99 -15.64 -4.98
N GLU A 202 -24.97 -16.47 -5.24
CA GLU A 202 -23.74 -16.49 -4.43
C GLU A 202 -22.78 -15.35 -4.82
N ASP A 203 -22.61 -15.07 -6.11
CA ASP A 203 -21.70 -14.02 -6.60
C ASP A 203 -22.24 -12.59 -6.32
N TRP A 204 -23.56 -12.44 -6.24
CA TRP A 204 -24.18 -11.11 -6.28
C TRP A 204 -24.41 -10.47 -4.94
N LYS A 205 -24.46 -11.26 -3.87
CA LYS A 205 -24.69 -10.74 -2.52
C LYS A 205 -23.63 -9.72 -2.13
N ALA A 206 -22.35 -10.03 -2.36
CA ALA A 206 -21.24 -9.13 -2.04
C ALA A 206 -21.21 -7.89 -2.95
N LEU A 207 -21.53 -8.03 -4.24
CA LEU A 207 -21.62 -6.91 -5.18
C LEU A 207 -22.76 -5.94 -4.80
N LEU A 208 -23.94 -6.49 -4.48
CA LEU A 208 -25.10 -5.72 -4.03
C LEU A 208 -24.82 -5.02 -2.70
N GLU A 209 -24.26 -5.72 -1.72
CA GLU A 209 -23.95 -5.15 -0.41
C GLU A 209 -22.97 -3.97 -0.52
N ARG A 210 -21.86 -4.16 -1.26
CA ARG A 210 -20.88 -3.09 -1.49
C ARG A 210 -21.52 -1.92 -2.22
N HIS A 211 -22.25 -2.18 -3.31
CA HIS A 211 -22.86 -1.15 -4.11
C HIS A 211 -23.91 -0.34 -3.33
N MET A 212 -24.71 -1.00 -2.50
CA MET A 212 -25.71 -0.35 -1.65
C MET A 212 -25.04 0.49 -0.56
N ARG A 213 -23.96 0.00 0.06
CA ARG A 213 -23.21 0.73 1.10
C ARG A 213 -22.53 1.99 0.56
N ASP A 214 -21.88 1.90 -0.59
CA ASP A 214 -21.08 2.99 -1.15
C ASP A 214 -21.97 4.06 -1.82
N ASN A 215 -23.02 3.63 -2.53
CA ASN A 215 -23.78 4.52 -3.42
C ASN A 215 -25.18 4.89 -2.90
N PHE A 216 -25.79 4.10 -2.00
CA PHE A 216 -27.18 4.30 -1.56
C PHE A 216 -27.28 4.63 -0.07
N THR A 217 -28.16 5.56 0.29
CA THR A 217 -28.59 5.81 1.68
C THR A 217 -29.99 5.28 1.95
N THR A 218 -30.83 5.27 0.92
CA THR A 218 -32.25 4.97 0.98
C THR A 218 -32.66 4.09 -0.18
N LEU A 219 -33.69 3.27 0.05
CA LEU A 219 -34.31 2.46 -0.99
C LEU A 219 -35.80 2.75 -1.02
N THR A 220 -36.32 3.11 -2.19
CA THR A 220 -37.75 3.34 -2.44
C THR A 220 -38.40 2.07 -2.98
N THR A 221 -39.60 1.73 -2.49
CA THR A 221 -40.33 0.56 -3.00
C THR A 221 -40.82 0.77 -4.43
N GLY A 222 -40.75 -0.27 -5.26
CA GLY A 222 -41.20 -0.24 -6.65
C GLY A 222 -40.19 0.35 -7.65
N GLU A 223 -39.03 0.82 -7.18
CA GLU A 223 -37.98 1.36 -8.06
C GLU A 223 -37.04 0.30 -8.62
N ILE A 224 -36.35 0.65 -9.71
CA ILE A 224 -35.36 -0.20 -10.36
C ILE A 224 -33.98 0.21 -9.90
N LEU A 225 -33.31 -0.69 -9.19
CA LEU A 225 -31.92 -0.59 -8.79
C LEU A 225 -31.02 -1.11 -9.92
N THR A 226 -30.23 -0.23 -10.53
CA THR A 226 -29.21 -0.59 -11.52
C THR A 226 -27.86 -0.75 -10.83
N VAL A 227 -27.25 -1.94 -10.95
CA VAL A 227 -25.97 -2.28 -10.35
C VAL A 227 -24.95 -2.55 -11.46
N PRO A 228 -23.84 -1.81 -11.54
CA PRO A 228 -22.76 -2.10 -12.47
C PRO A 228 -22.02 -3.38 -12.04
N GLY A 229 -21.84 -4.30 -12.98
CA GLY A 229 -21.07 -5.53 -12.83
C GLY A 229 -19.57 -5.34 -13.07
N THR A 230 -18.80 -6.40 -12.90
CA THR A 230 -17.32 -6.39 -13.01
C THR A 230 -16.80 -6.29 -14.44
N ARG A 231 -17.62 -6.55 -15.47
CA ARG A 231 -17.21 -6.63 -16.89
C ARG A 231 -18.07 -5.79 -17.85
N LYS A 232 -18.34 -4.51 -17.52
CA LYS A 232 -19.21 -3.60 -18.29
C LYS A 232 -20.69 -4.03 -18.43
N GLU A 233 -21.10 -5.12 -17.80
CA GLU A 233 -22.51 -5.52 -17.69
C GLU A 233 -23.22 -4.69 -16.62
N SER A 234 -24.49 -4.35 -16.82
CA SER A 234 -25.31 -3.63 -15.83
C SER A 234 -26.53 -4.47 -15.50
N PHE A 235 -26.69 -4.83 -14.23
CA PHE A 235 -27.83 -5.62 -13.76
C PHE A 235 -28.94 -4.73 -13.26
N ARG A 236 -30.18 -5.03 -13.61
CA ARG A 236 -31.36 -4.27 -13.18
C ARG A 236 -32.23 -5.12 -12.26
N PHE A 237 -32.45 -4.62 -11.05
CA PHE A 237 -33.26 -5.27 -10.02
C PHE A 237 -34.47 -4.41 -9.67
N LEU A 238 -35.65 -5.01 -9.63
CA LEU A 238 -36.85 -4.37 -9.11
C LEU A 238 -36.91 -4.54 -7.59
N LEU A 239 -37.08 -3.43 -6.86
CA LEU A 239 -37.35 -3.40 -5.42
C LEU A 239 -38.82 -3.77 -5.17
N ASP A 240 -39.09 -5.04 -4.86
CA ASP A 240 -40.45 -5.56 -4.71
C ASP A 240 -41.04 -5.24 -3.32
N LYS A 241 -40.30 -5.56 -2.25
CA LYS A 241 -40.76 -5.38 -0.86
C LYS A 241 -39.63 -4.95 0.07
N VAL A 242 -39.97 -4.16 1.09
CA VAL A 242 -39.07 -3.75 2.16
C VAL A 242 -39.74 -3.96 3.52
N PHE A 243 -38.95 -4.22 4.56
CA PHE A 243 -39.41 -4.18 5.95
C PHE A 243 -38.53 -3.25 6.79
N PRO A 244 -39.09 -2.45 7.71
CA PRO A 244 -40.52 -2.25 8.01
C PRO A 244 -41.37 -1.78 6.82
N GLU A 245 -42.66 -2.16 6.78
CA GLU A 245 -43.54 -1.81 5.65
C GLU A 245 -43.68 -0.29 5.50
N GLY A 246 -43.34 0.24 4.33
CA GLY A 246 -43.42 1.67 4.02
C GLY A 246 -42.99 2.00 2.60
N ASP A 247 -43.02 3.30 2.26
CA ASP A 247 -42.63 3.81 0.94
C ASP A 247 -41.11 3.75 0.69
N GLY A 248 -40.31 3.54 1.73
CA GLY A 248 -38.86 3.40 1.64
C GLY A 248 -38.20 3.12 2.98
N ILE A 249 -36.94 2.68 2.94
CA ILE A 249 -36.12 2.34 4.10
C ILE A 249 -34.74 3.01 4.04
N CYS A 250 -34.14 3.25 5.20
CA CYS A 250 -32.75 3.68 5.33
C CYS A 250 -31.83 2.47 5.48
N VAL A 251 -30.73 2.43 4.70
CA VAL A 251 -29.76 1.32 4.65
C VAL A 251 -28.38 1.64 5.28
N VAL A 252 -28.24 2.82 5.88
CA VAL A 252 -27.00 3.23 6.58
C VAL A 252 -26.96 2.64 7.99
N ASP A 253 -25.84 2.01 8.35
CA ASP A 253 -25.60 1.37 9.65
C ASP A 253 -26.70 0.35 10.05
N THR A 254 -27.09 -0.49 9.09
CA THR A 254 -28.11 -1.53 9.26
C THR A 254 -27.67 -2.86 8.66
N ASP A 255 -27.93 -3.94 9.38
CA ASP A 255 -27.79 -5.31 8.88
C ASP A 255 -29.04 -5.66 8.04
N LEU A 256 -28.98 -5.41 6.74
CA LEU A 256 -30.10 -5.64 5.82
C LEU A 256 -30.06 -7.07 5.24
N GLU A 257 -31.13 -7.83 5.44
CA GLU A 257 -31.31 -9.11 4.76
C GLU A 257 -31.80 -8.91 3.32
N VAL A 258 -31.00 -9.36 2.34
CA VAL A 258 -31.32 -9.25 0.91
C VAL A 258 -31.76 -10.61 0.37
N ASP A 259 -32.98 -10.68 -0.15
CA ASP A 259 -33.56 -11.88 -0.76
C ASP A 259 -33.82 -11.66 -2.26
N ILE A 260 -33.38 -12.60 -3.10
CA ILE A 260 -33.44 -12.50 -4.57
C ILE A 260 -34.43 -13.55 -5.10
N VAL A 261 -35.58 -13.09 -5.59
CA VAL A 261 -36.65 -13.95 -6.11
C VAL A 261 -36.81 -13.73 -7.61
N ALA A 262 -36.93 -14.81 -8.39
CA ALA A 262 -37.18 -14.73 -9.83
C ALA A 262 -38.45 -13.93 -10.15
N LEU A 263 -38.42 -13.16 -11.25
CA LEU A 263 -39.60 -12.43 -11.73
C LEU A 263 -40.63 -13.36 -12.40
N SER A 264 -40.19 -14.46 -13.03
CA SER A 264 -41.05 -15.46 -13.69
C SER A 264 -40.53 -16.91 -13.57
N GLU A 265 -41.42 -17.90 -13.71
CA GLU A 265 -41.06 -19.34 -13.70
C GLU A 265 -40.20 -19.74 -14.92
N GLU A 266 -40.38 -19.08 -16.07
CA GLU A 266 -39.60 -19.31 -17.29
C GLU A 266 -38.15 -18.83 -17.12
N GLN A 267 -37.96 -17.65 -16.54
CA GLN A 267 -36.64 -17.11 -16.19
C GLN A 267 -35.91 -18.01 -15.16
N ALA A 268 -36.64 -18.61 -14.22
CA ALA A 268 -36.08 -19.56 -13.26
C ALA A 268 -35.56 -20.85 -13.94
N ARG A 269 -36.31 -21.38 -14.93
CA ARG A 269 -35.89 -22.56 -15.71
C ARG A 269 -34.68 -22.26 -16.58
N GLU A 270 -34.67 -21.13 -17.29
CA GLU A 270 -33.52 -20.70 -18.10
C GLU A 270 -32.27 -20.50 -17.25
N THR A 271 -32.43 -19.90 -16.07
CA THR A 271 -31.33 -19.72 -15.11
C THR A 271 -30.78 -21.06 -14.62
N LEU A 272 -31.64 -22.04 -14.32
CA LEU A 272 -31.22 -23.37 -13.91
C LEU A 272 -30.48 -24.12 -15.04
N GLN A 273 -30.95 -23.99 -16.28
CA GLN A 273 -30.25 -24.55 -17.45
C GLN A 273 -28.87 -23.91 -17.64
N LYS A 274 -28.77 -22.57 -17.60
CA LYS A 274 -27.50 -21.83 -17.66
C LYS A 274 -26.54 -22.24 -16.53
N ARG A 275 -27.04 -22.51 -15.32
CA ARG A 275 -26.20 -23.01 -14.21
C ARG A 275 -25.68 -24.42 -14.45
N LEU A 276 -26.51 -25.33 -14.95
CA LEU A 276 -26.08 -26.69 -15.30
C LEU A 276 -25.02 -26.67 -16.42
N GLU A 277 -25.20 -25.81 -17.42
CA GLU A 277 -24.22 -25.62 -18.49
C GLU A 277 -22.91 -24.99 -17.99
N ARG A 278 -22.97 -24.02 -17.06
CA ARG A 278 -21.79 -23.41 -16.43
C ARG A 278 -21.06 -24.40 -15.53
N ALA A 279 -21.78 -25.20 -14.75
CA ALA A 279 -21.21 -26.26 -13.90
C ALA A 279 -20.52 -27.34 -14.74
N ALA A 280 -21.07 -27.70 -15.90
CA ALA A 280 -20.44 -28.64 -16.83
C ALA A 280 -19.16 -28.09 -17.51
N ARG A 281 -18.93 -26.77 -17.43
CA ARG A 281 -17.75 -26.07 -17.98
C ARG A 281 -16.77 -25.61 -16.88
N ALA A 282 -17.03 -25.97 -15.62
CA ALA A 282 -16.20 -25.52 -14.50
C ALA A 282 -14.72 -25.93 -14.68
N PRO A 283 -13.76 -25.14 -14.15
CA PRO A 283 -12.34 -25.46 -14.25
C PRO A 283 -12.03 -26.85 -13.67
N GLY A 284 -11.22 -27.64 -14.38
CA GLY A 284 -10.87 -29.02 -14.00
C GLY A 284 -11.82 -30.11 -14.49
N THR A 285 -12.90 -29.75 -15.21
CA THR A 285 -13.76 -30.72 -15.91
C THR A 285 -13.22 -31.05 -17.31
N SER A 286 -13.60 -32.21 -17.87
CA SER A 286 -13.13 -32.63 -19.20
C SER A 286 -13.53 -31.67 -20.33
N ARG A 287 -14.62 -30.90 -20.13
CA ARG A 287 -15.08 -29.89 -21.09
C ARG A 287 -14.63 -28.47 -20.69
N GLY A 288 -14.08 -28.26 -19.50
CA GLY A 288 -13.65 -26.95 -18.98
C GLY A 288 -12.14 -26.70 -19.15
N SER A 289 -11.69 -25.49 -18.83
CA SER A 289 -10.26 -25.17 -18.76
C SER A 289 -9.59 -25.84 -17.56
N SER A 290 -8.27 -26.01 -17.58
CA SER A 290 -7.50 -26.45 -16.41
C SER A 290 -7.60 -25.43 -15.27
N VAL A 291 -7.49 -25.90 -14.02
CA VAL A 291 -7.57 -25.04 -12.82
C VAL A 291 -6.36 -24.10 -12.70
N GLY A 292 -5.22 -24.47 -13.29
CA GLY A 292 -3.94 -23.80 -13.06
C GLY A 292 -3.31 -24.20 -11.73
N GLY A 293 -2.28 -23.49 -11.28
CA GLY A 293 -1.61 -23.78 -10.01
C GLY A 293 -0.17 -23.32 -9.90
N VAL A 294 0.51 -23.77 -8.84
CA VAL A 294 1.95 -23.50 -8.65
C VAL A 294 2.74 -24.39 -9.61
N ILE A 295 3.73 -23.82 -10.29
CA ILE A 295 4.62 -24.54 -11.21
C ILE A 295 6.05 -24.51 -10.69
N GLY A 296 6.73 -25.66 -10.69
CA GLY A 296 8.14 -25.79 -10.36
C GLY A 296 9.08 -25.58 -11.55
N LEU A 297 10.35 -25.32 -11.27
CA LEU A 297 11.40 -25.30 -12.29
C LEU A 297 11.58 -26.71 -12.89
N GLN A 298 11.70 -26.78 -14.22
CA GLN A 298 11.83 -28.01 -15.03
C GLN A 298 10.62 -28.97 -14.95
N GLU A 299 9.51 -28.53 -14.37
CA GLU A 299 8.26 -29.26 -14.40
C GLU A 299 7.55 -29.07 -15.75
N GLU A 300 6.95 -30.13 -16.26
CA GLU A 300 6.20 -30.13 -17.51
C GLU A 300 4.72 -30.40 -17.21
N ILE A 301 3.87 -29.41 -17.49
CA ILE A 301 2.44 -29.47 -17.19
C ILE A 301 1.67 -29.56 -18.50
N ALA A 302 1.02 -30.70 -18.73
CA ALA A 302 0.01 -30.85 -19.77
C ALA A 302 -1.34 -30.30 -19.28
N ALA A 303 -1.89 -29.32 -19.99
CA ALA A 303 -3.10 -28.61 -19.61
C ALA A 303 -3.97 -28.29 -20.82
N GLN A 304 -5.17 -27.75 -20.54
CA GLN A 304 -6.12 -27.39 -21.57
C GLN A 304 -6.80 -26.05 -21.26
N VAL A 305 -7.12 -25.28 -22.31
CA VAL A 305 -7.74 -23.96 -22.19
C VAL A 305 -8.88 -23.82 -23.20
N ARG A 306 -10.02 -23.29 -22.78
CA ARG A 306 -11.13 -22.98 -23.68
C ARG A 306 -10.90 -21.62 -24.36
N PRO A 307 -11.33 -21.45 -25.61
CA PRO A 307 -11.37 -20.14 -26.27
C PRO A 307 -12.06 -19.09 -25.41
N GLY A 308 -11.39 -17.96 -25.16
CA GLY A 308 -11.85 -16.85 -24.34
C GLY A 308 -11.53 -16.96 -22.83
N GLU A 309 -10.99 -18.10 -22.37
CA GLU A 309 -10.62 -18.32 -20.97
C GLU A 309 -9.10 -18.27 -20.75
N TYR A 310 -8.70 -18.03 -19.51
CA TYR A 310 -7.31 -17.99 -19.06
C TYR A 310 -7.04 -19.12 -18.08
N VAL A 311 -5.87 -19.73 -18.16
CA VAL A 311 -5.34 -20.64 -17.13
C VAL A 311 -4.09 -20.00 -16.53
N ASP A 312 -4.14 -19.76 -15.22
CA ASP A 312 -3.10 -19.02 -14.51
C ASP A 312 -2.21 -19.96 -13.68
N TYR A 313 -0.90 -19.74 -13.77
CA TYR A 313 0.14 -20.43 -13.02
C TYR A 313 1.00 -19.46 -12.22
N GLU A 314 1.63 -19.97 -11.16
CA GLU A 314 2.46 -19.19 -10.24
C GLU A 314 3.80 -19.88 -10.00
N LEU A 315 4.90 -19.19 -10.33
CA LEU A 315 6.26 -19.61 -10.01
C LEU A 315 6.76 -18.83 -8.78
N ARG A 316 6.90 -19.49 -7.64
CA ARG A 316 7.29 -18.86 -6.36
C ARG A 316 8.79 -18.89 -6.07
N GLU A 317 9.45 -19.97 -6.50
CA GLU A 317 10.84 -20.22 -6.14
C GLU A 317 11.70 -20.33 -7.40
N TRP A 318 12.61 -19.37 -7.56
CA TRP A 318 13.64 -19.39 -8.61
C TRP A 318 14.92 -18.71 -8.13
N ASN A 319 16.03 -19.01 -8.81
CA ASN A 319 17.28 -18.31 -8.57
C ASN A 319 17.25 -16.96 -9.28
N ARG A 320 17.37 -15.86 -8.52
CA ARG A 320 17.32 -14.48 -9.05
C ARG A 320 18.53 -14.11 -9.88
N ASP A 321 19.61 -14.89 -9.81
CA ASP A 321 20.84 -14.67 -10.58
C ASP A 321 20.87 -15.45 -11.91
N GLU A 322 19.90 -16.34 -12.16
CA GLU A 322 19.82 -17.20 -13.35
C GLU A 322 18.77 -16.70 -14.35
N GLU A 323 19.03 -16.89 -15.65
CA GLU A 323 18.05 -16.60 -16.70
C GLU A 323 16.99 -17.71 -16.77
N LEU A 324 15.73 -17.28 -16.88
CA LEU A 324 14.58 -18.17 -17.00
C LEU A 324 14.06 -18.19 -18.43
N GLU A 325 13.67 -19.37 -18.91
CA GLU A 325 13.01 -19.55 -20.20
C GLU A 325 11.66 -20.22 -19.96
N ILE A 326 10.58 -19.56 -20.38
CA ILE A 326 9.22 -20.10 -20.25
C ILE A 326 8.78 -20.52 -21.65
N GLU A 327 8.36 -21.77 -21.78
CA GLU A 327 8.00 -22.40 -23.04
C GLU A 327 6.60 -23.01 -22.96
N LEU A 328 5.77 -22.70 -23.95
CA LEU A 328 4.46 -23.32 -24.17
C LEU A 328 4.46 -23.99 -25.53
N SER A 329 4.24 -25.31 -25.56
CA SER A 329 4.08 -26.10 -26.78
C SER A 329 2.61 -26.42 -27.00
N THR A 330 2.12 -26.20 -28.22
CA THR A 330 0.75 -26.51 -28.63
C THR A 330 0.70 -26.88 -30.10
N GLU A 331 -0.26 -27.73 -30.48
CA GLU A 331 -0.57 -28.01 -31.88
C GLU A 331 -1.56 -26.99 -32.46
N GLU A 332 -2.14 -26.14 -31.59
CA GLU A 332 -3.23 -25.22 -31.93
C GLU A 332 -2.69 -23.77 -31.93
N PRO A 333 -2.75 -23.04 -33.06
CA PRO A 333 -2.09 -21.74 -33.20
C PRO A 333 -2.66 -20.64 -32.27
N ASN A 334 -3.87 -20.84 -31.73
CA ASN A 334 -4.66 -19.82 -31.04
C ASN A 334 -4.33 -19.66 -29.55
N VAL A 335 -3.37 -20.40 -29.00
CA VAL A 335 -3.03 -20.36 -27.56
C VAL A 335 -1.87 -19.40 -27.30
N CYS A 336 -2.10 -18.23 -26.72
CA CYS A 336 -1.06 -17.26 -26.35
C CYS A 336 -0.47 -17.54 -24.97
N LEU A 337 0.77 -17.10 -24.76
CA LEU A 337 1.49 -17.20 -23.48
C LEU A 337 1.81 -15.80 -22.95
N PHE A 338 1.50 -15.54 -21.68
CA PHE A 338 1.77 -14.28 -21.01
C PHE A 338 2.46 -14.50 -19.68
N ALA A 339 3.29 -13.56 -19.23
CA ALA A 339 3.81 -13.53 -17.88
C ALA A 339 3.94 -12.10 -17.33
N SER A 340 3.81 -12.00 -16.01
CA SER A 340 3.99 -10.77 -15.25
C SER A 340 4.56 -11.10 -13.86
N PRO A 341 5.48 -10.29 -13.33
CA PRO A 341 5.96 -10.44 -11.97
C PRO A 341 4.89 -10.01 -10.97
N LEU A 342 4.76 -10.75 -9.86
CA LEU A 342 4.03 -10.32 -8.67
C LEU A 342 4.98 -9.51 -7.80
N ALA A 343 4.72 -8.21 -7.67
CA ALA A 343 5.50 -7.31 -6.83
C ALA A 343 4.57 -6.27 -6.18
N ALA A 344 5.06 -5.53 -5.18
CA ALA A 344 4.28 -4.48 -4.51
C ALA A 344 3.61 -3.51 -5.51
N ARG A 345 4.27 -3.20 -6.63
CA ARG A 345 3.75 -2.28 -7.67
C ARG A 345 3.13 -2.97 -8.88
N GLN A 346 2.99 -4.30 -8.87
CA GLN A 346 2.39 -5.09 -9.93
C GLN A 346 1.64 -6.26 -9.30
N GLN A 347 0.34 -6.07 -9.05
CA GLN A 347 -0.52 -7.06 -8.39
C GLN A 347 -1.45 -7.80 -9.36
N GLY A 348 -1.62 -7.25 -10.57
CA GLY A 348 -2.49 -7.82 -11.60
C GLY A 348 -1.92 -9.08 -12.25
N ARG A 349 -2.79 -10.08 -12.49
CA ARG A 349 -2.45 -11.29 -13.25
C ARG A 349 -2.31 -10.98 -14.75
N PRO A 350 -1.44 -11.69 -15.48
CA PRO A 350 -1.21 -11.40 -16.90
C PRO A 350 -2.47 -11.64 -17.74
N ARG A 351 -2.84 -10.67 -18.56
CA ARG A 351 -3.95 -10.74 -19.52
C ARG A 351 -3.47 -10.23 -20.88
N ALA A 352 -4.23 -10.52 -21.94
CA ALA A 352 -3.87 -10.08 -23.29
C ALA A 352 -3.65 -8.55 -23.39
N ASP A 353 -4.38 -7.78 -22.60
CA ASP A 353 -4.28 -6.32 -22.52
C ASP A 353 -3.48 -5.82 -21.30
N MET A 354 -2.89 -6.70 -20.50
CA MET A 354 -2.11 -6.34 -19.30
C MET A 354 -1.08 -7.44 -18.99
N HIS A 355 0.10 -7.37 -19.60
CA HIS A 355 1.21 -8.30 -19.36
C HIS A 355 2.56 -7.60 -19.53
N VAL A 356 3.60 -8.14 -18.89
CA VAL A 356 4.99 -7.64 -19.05
C VAL A 356 5.70 -8.39 -20.17
N TRP A 357 5.51 -9.71 -20.24
CA TRP A 357 6.02 -10.57 -21.29
C TRP A 357 4.86 -11.29 -21.96
N GLY A 358 4.89 -11.40 -23.28
CA GLY A 358 3.82 -12.01 -24.04
C GLY A 358 4.32 -12.54 -25.37
N ASP A 359 3.77 -13.68 -25.78
CA ASP A 359 3.98 -14.27 -27.09
C ASP A 359 2.62 -14.54 -27.75
N PHE A 360 2.36 -13.77 -28.80
CA PHE A 360 1.16 -13.83 -29.64
C PHE A 360 1.38 -14.57 -30.95
N SER A 361 2.57 -15.13 -31.19
CA SER A 361 2.89 -15.82 -32.45
C SER A 361 1.92 -16.97 -32.72
N SER A 362 1.79 -17.37 -33.99
CA SER A 362 1.00 -18.55 -34.38
C SER A 362 1.83 -19.83 -34.41
N GLU A 363 3.05 -19.79 -33.88
CA GLU A 363 3.98 -20.92 -33.84
C GLU A 363 3.51 -21.99 -32.84
N GLY A 364 3.83 -23.25 -33.14
CA GLY A 364 3.50 -24.37 -32.26
C GLY A 364 4.31 -24.41 -30.96
N VAL A 365 5.38 -23.62 -30.86
CA VAL A 365 6.17 -23.44 -29.64
C VAL A 365 6.33 -21.95 -29.39
N LYS A 366 5.90 -21.49 -28.22
CA LYS A 366 5.89 -20.08 -27.81
C LYS A 366 6.81 -19.90 -26.63
N THR A 367 7.76 -18.98 -26.72
CA THR A 367 8.80 -18.84 -25.70
C THR A 367 9.25 -17.41 -25.49
N PHE A 368 9.65 -17.10 -24.25
CA PHE A 368 10.42 -15.88 -23.98
C PHE A 368 11.41 -16.10 -22.84
N GLN A 369 12.49 -15.33 -22.89
CA GLN A 369 13.58 -15.36 -21.92
C GLN A 369 13.50 -14.18 -20.96
N ILE A 370 13.60 -14.46 -19.66
CA ILE A 370 13.60 -13.48 -18.59
C ILE A 370 15.00 -13.43 -18.00
N ARG A 371 15.71 -12.33 -18.29
CA ARG A 371 17.04 -12.06 -17.77
C ARG A 371 17.00 -11.55 -16.32
N PRO A 372 17.99 -11.91 -15.47
CA PRO A 372 18.14 -11.38 -14.12
C PRO A 372 18.19 -9.85 -14.03
N THR A 373 18.77 -9.21 -15.05
CA THR A 373 18.96 -7.75 -15.10
C THR A 373 17.68 -6.97 -15.43
N ASN A 374 16.54 -7.65 -15.60
CA ASN A 374 15.30 -6.99 -15.95
C ASN A 374 14.72 -6.26 -14.73
N VAL A 375 14.49 -4.95 -14.88
CA VAL A 375 13.93 -4.08 -13.83
C VAL A 375 12.57 -4.57 -13.32
N ALA A 376 11.79 -5.25 -14.17
CA ALA A 376 10.48 -5.80 -13.78
C ALA A 376 10.58 -6.87 -12.68
N LEU A 377 11.74 -7.52 -12.50
CA LEU A 377 11.95 -8.51 -11.43
C LEU A 377 12.35 -7.89 -10.08
N GLU A 378 12.58 -6.57 -10.01
CA GLU A 378 12.98 -5.91 -8.78
C GLU A 378 11.86 -5.99 -7.72
N GLY A 379 12.15 -6.65 -6.60
CA GLY A 379 11.16 -6.88 -5.54
C GLY A 379 10.07 -7.88 -5.89
N ALA A 380 10.24 -8.70 -6.94
CA ALA A 380 9.28 -9.74 -7.31
C ALA A 380 9.26 -10.87 -6.28
N GLU A 381 8.06 -11.23 -5.83
CA GLU A 381 7.80 -12.35 -4.91
C GLU A 381 7.51 -13.65 -5.66
N ALA A 382 6.81 -13.53 -6.80
CA ALA A 382 6.47 -14.63 -7.69
C ALA A 382 6.43 -14.17 -9.15
N ILE A 383 6.39 -15.10 -10.10
CA ILE A 383 6.10 -14.82 -11.51
C ILE A 383 4.77 -15.50 -11.84
N TYR A 384 3.78 -14.70 -12.26
CA TYR A 384 2.54 -15.22 -12.80
C TYR A 384 2.69 -15.51 -14.28
N ILE A 385 2.18 -16.66 -14.70
CA ILE A 385 2.19 -17.12 -16.09
C ILE A 385 0.76 -17.45 -16.47
N SER A 386 0.28 -16.95 -17.61
CA SER A 386 -1.09 -17.18 -18.06
C SER A 386 -1.09 -17.71 -19.49
N ALA A 387 -1.79 -18.83 -19.70
CA ALA A 387 -2.11 -19.32 -21.03
C ALA A 387 -3.53 -18.85 -21.41
N TYR A 388 -3.70 -18.36 -22.63
CA TYR A 388 -4.96 -17.81 -23.12
C TYR A 388 -5.29 -18.36 -24.49
N ALA A 389 -6.52 -18.82 -24.72
CA ALA A 389 -6.96 -19.18 -26.07
C ALA A 389 -7.75 -18.04 -26.70
N VAL A 390 -7.28 -17.53 -27.84
CA VAL A 390 -7.97 -16.51 -28.63
C VAL A 390 -9.24 -17.11 -29.23
N VAL A 391 -10.34 -16.36 -29.18
CA VAL A 391 -11.61 -16.76 -29.80
C VAL A 391 -11.49 -16.58 -31.31
N SER A 392 -11.67 -17.66 -32.07
CA SER A 392 -11.76 -17.57 -33.53
C SER A 392 -13.21 -17.23 -33.92
N GLU A 393 -13.41 -16.13 -34.64
CA GLU A 393 -14.72 -15.77 -35.22
C GLU A 393 -15.17 -16.74 -36.32
N SER A 394 -14.29 -17.66 -36.76
CA SER A 394 -14.57 -18.63 -37.83
C SER A 394 -15.25 -19.92 -37.37
N SER A 395 -15.52 -20.11 -36.07
CA SER A 395 -16.25 -21.28 -35.62
C SER A 395 -17.74 -21.08 -35.83
N ASP A 396 -18.34 -21.86 -36.74
CA ASP A 396 -19.79 -21.97 -36.92
C ASP A 396 -20.48 -21.95 -35.55
N GLU A 397 -21.44 -21.03 -35.36
CA GLU A 397 -22.19 -20.80 -34.10
C GLU A 397 -22.88 -22.07 -33.55
N ALA A 398 -22.89 -23.17 -34.32
CA ALA A 398 -23.43 -24.48 -33.96
C ALA A 398 -22.42 -25.44 -33.29
N SER A 399 -21.11 -25.17 -33.30
CA SER A 399 -20.10 -26.06 -32.70
C SER A 399 -19.69 -25.61 -31.29
N VAL A 400 -19.84 -26.50 -30.31
CA VAL A 400 -19.41 -26.21 -28.93
C VAL A 400 -17.88 -26.08 -28.91
N PRO A 401 -17.30 -24.96 -28.45
CA PRO A 401 -15.85 -24.77 -28.46
C PRO A 401 -15.17 -25.83 -27.59
N ARG A 402 -14.29 -26.61 -28.22
CA ARG A 402 -13.47 -27.64 -27.56
C ARG A 402 -12.31 -26.97 -26.82
N PRO A 403 -11.89 -27.50 -25.65
CA PRO A 403 -10.67 -27.03 -25.01
C PRO A 403 -9.44 -27.40 -25.86
N LEU A 404 -8.52 -26.46 -26.02
CA LEU A 404 -7.25 -26.61 -26.73
C LEU A 404 -6.19 -27.13 -25.77
N GLN A 405 -5.41 -28.12 -26.19
CA GLN A 405 -4.36 -28.72 -25.36
C GLN A 405 -3.02 -28.01 -25.56
N TYR A 406 -2.26 -27.87 -24.49
CA TYR A 406 -0.91 -27.33 -24.51
C TYR A 406 -0.07 -27.94 -23.38
N THR A 407 1.24 -27.82 -23.53
CA THR A 407 2.22 -28.21 -22.53
C THR A 407 3.04 -26.98 -22.13
N LEU A 408 3.07 -26.67 -20.84
CA LEU A 408 3.84 -25.55 -20.27
C LEU A 408 5.06 -26.07 -19.52
N ARG A 409 6.20 -25.42 -19.71
CA ARG A 409 7.46 -25.75 -19.03
C ARG A 409 8.27 -24.50 -18.72
N VAL A 410 8.90 -24.47 -17.55
CA VAL A 410 9.85 -23.42 -17.15
C VAL A 410 11.25 -24.03 -17.07
N LYS A 411 12.18 -23.55 -17.91
CA LYS A 411 13.58 -23.97 -17.94
C LYS A 411 14.50 -22.92 -17.34
N ARG A 412 15.67 -23.39 -16.95
CA ARG A 412 16.83 -22.53 -16.66
C ARG A 412 17.63 -22.41 -17.94
N SER A 413 17.91 -21.19 -18.37
CA SER A 413 18.87 -20.93 -19.43
C SER A 413 20.26 -20.94 -18.79
N SER A 414 21.03 -22.01 -19.00
CA SER A 414 22.44 -21.99 -18.61
C SER A 414 23.19 -21.08 -19.57
N ALA A 415 23.96 -20.13 -19.02
CA ALA A 415 24.87 -19.25 -19.75
C ALA A 415 26.09 -19.99 -20.36
N ALA A 416 25.84 -21.18 -20.92
CA ALA A 416 26.76 -21.98 -21.72
C ALA A 416 26.17 -22.20 -23.12
N LYS A 417 25.64 -21.14 -23.73
CA LYS A 417 25.77 -20.94 -25.18
C LYS A 417 26.78 -19.81 -25.39
N GLN A 418 28.06 -20.17 -25.38
CA GLN A 418 29.08 -19.35 -26.06
C GLN A 418 28.57 -19.10 -27.48
N ASN A 419 28.55 -17.84 -27.91
CA ASN A 419 28.39 -17.38 -29.30
C ASN A 419 27.93 -18.47 -30.29
N GLY A 420 26.66 -18.85 -30.19
CA GLY A 420 25.91 -19.32 -31.33
C GLY A 420 25.13 -18.13 -31.81
N GLU A 421 25.69 -17.42 -32.79
CA GLU A 421 24.86 -16.75 -33.77
C GLU A 421 23.75 -17.74 -34.16
N ALA A 422 22.50 -17.30 -34.18
CA ALA A 422 21.56 -17.88 -35.12
C ALA A 422 21.78 -17.11 -36.43
N GLY A 423 22.67 -17.44 -37.35
CA GLY A 423 23.48 -18.64 -37.52
C GLY A 423 22.64 -19.88 -37.74
N GLU A 424 22.07 -19.98 -38.93
CA GLU A 424 21.48 -21.19 -39.49
C GLU A 424 22.53 -22.31 -39.65
N ASP A 425 23.21 -22.73 -38.58
CA ASP A 425 24.24 -23.78 -38.65
C ASP A 425 23.80 -25.05 -37.91
N PHE A 426 22.63 -25.56 -38.32
CA PHE A 426 22.39 -26.99 -38.39
C PHE A 426 22.32 -27.44 -39.85
N ALA A 427 23.41 -27.18 -40.59
CA ALA A 427 23.80 -27.95 -41.76
C ALA A 427 25.29 -27.79 -42.16
N GLU A 428 26.16 -27.08 -41.43
CA GLU A 428 27.60 -27.08 -41.76
C GLU A 428 28.30 -28.35 -41.26
N ASN A 429 28.09 -29.46 -41.97
CA ASN A 429 29.08 -30.50 -42.29
C ASN A 429 28.42 -31.73 -42.92
N ASP A 430 27.76 -31.55 -44.07
CA ASP A 430 27.46 -32.66 -44.98
C ASP A 430 27.45 -32.17 -46.43
N HIS A 431 28.42 -31.34 -46.79
CA HIS A 431 28.59 -30.90 -48.18
C HIS A 431 29.90 -31.50 -48.69
N ALA A 432 29.80 -32.37 -49.68
CA ALA A 432 30.96 -32.97 -50.30
C ALA A 432 31.78 -31.88 -51.00
N ALA A 433 33.10 -32.04 -51.06
CA ALA A 433 33.96 -31.17 -51.86
C ALA A 433 33.49 -31.21 -53.34
N GLY A 434 32.81 -30.15 -53.77
CA GLY A 434 32.13 -30.06 -55.08
C GLY A 434 30.62 -29.73 -55.04
N ASP A 435 30.05 -29.43 -53.87
CA ASP A 435 28.65 -28.96 -53.74
C ASP A 435 28.56 -27.43 -53.81
N VAL A 436 27.54 -26.92 -54.51
CA VAL A 436 27.26 -25.50 -54.72
C VAL A 436 25.84 -25.18 -54.21
N LYS A 437 25.69 -24.09 -53.46
CA LYS A 437 24.38 -23.62 -52.96
C LYS A 437 23.51 -23.10 -54.11
N CYS A 438 22.34 -23.68 -54.29
CA CYS A 438 21.36 -23.24 -55.28
C CYS A 438 20.78 -21.85 -54.90
N LYS A 439 20.74 -20.91 -55.85
CA LYS A 439 20.25 -19.55 -55.61
C LYS A 439 18.74 -19.44 -55.35
N ASN A 440 17.95 -20.44 -55.74
CA ASN A 440 16.49 -20.41 -55.66
C ASN A 440 15.91 -21.19 -54.47
N CYS A 441 16.44 -22.38 -54.14
CA CYS A 441 15.99 -23.14 -52.96
C CYS A 441 16.95 -23.11 -51.78
N GLN A 442 18.11 -22.46 -51.93
CA GLN A 442 19.17 -22.40 -50.91
C GLN A 442 19.73 -23.75 -50.43
N GLN A 443 19.37 -24.87 -51.08
CA GLN A 443 19.94 -26.19 -50.78
C GLN A 443 21.29 -26.38 -51.46
N TRP A 444 22.19 -27.10 -50.78
CA TRP A 444 23.48 -27.52 -51.31
C TRP A 444 23.32 -28.69 -52.26
N VAL A 445 23.84 -28.54 -53.48
CA VAL A 445 23.67 -29.52 -54.57
C VAL A 445 25.02 -29.75 -55.26
N PRO A 446 25.39 -30.99 -55.61
CA PRO A 446 26.62 -31.25 -56.34
C PRO A 446 26.70 -30.45 -57.65
N GLU A 447 27.84 -29.82 -57.93
CA GLU A 447 28.07 -28.93 -59.08
C GLU A 447 27.67 -29.60 -60.41
N ARG A 448 27.97 -30.90 -60.55
CA ARG A 448 27.59 -31.73 -61.72
C ARG A 448 26.08 -31.84 -61.97
N SER A 449 25.26 -31.66 -60.93
CA SER A 449 23.80 -31.75 -60.99
C SER A 449 23.08 -30.40 -60.80
N LEU A 450 23.84 -29.32 -60.59
CA LEU A 450 23.29 -27.98 -60.37
C LEU A 450 22.33 -27.57 -61.48
N ILE A 451 22.70 -27.79 -62.74
CA ILE A 451 21.87 -27.41 -63.90
C ILE A 451 20.53 -28.16 -63.93
N LEU A 452 20.52 -29.45 -63.57
CA LEU A 452 19.30 -30.25 -63.53
C LEU A 452 18.42 -29.85 -62.33
N HIS A 453 19.06 -29.64 -61.18
CA HIS A 453 18.39 -29.19 -59.97
C HIS A 453 17.80 -27.79 -60.14
N GLU A 454 18.55 -26.82 -60.67
CA GLU A 454 18.12 -25.43 -60.89
C GLU A 454 16.89 -25.38 -61.81
N ASN A 455 16.91 -26.16 -62.90
CA ASN A 455 15.74 -26.26 -63.78
C ASN A 455 14.53 -26.90 -63.09
N PHE A 456 14.72 -27.89 -62.20
CA PHE A 456 13.61 -28.49 -61.44
C PHE A 456 13.09 -27.54 -60.35
N CYS A 457 14.01 -26.89 -59.65
CA CYS A 457 13.78 -25.94 -58.58
C CYS A 457 13.03 -24.71 -59.08
N LEU A 458 13.46 -24.08 -60.17
CA LEU A 458 12.76 -22.93 -60.77
C LEU A 458 11.37 -23.29 -61.29
N ARG A 459 11.12 -24.56 -61.63
CA ARG A 459 9.80 -25.03 -62.07
C ARG A 459 8.84 -25.24 -60.93
N ASN A 460 9.30 -25.73 -59.77
CA ASN A 460 8.44 -26.15 -58.68
C ASN A 460 8.47 -25.21 -57.47
N ASN A 461 9.55 -24.48 -57.26
CA ASN A 461 9.77 -23.66 -56.07
C ASN A 461 9.83 -22.17 -56.42
N ILE A 462 9.43 -21.34 -55.47
CA ILE A 462 9.49 -19.89 -55.52
C ILE A 462 10.11 -19.37 -54.23
N LEU A 463 11.09 -18.49 -54.36
CA LEU A 463 11.68 -17.76 -53.24
C LEU A 463 10.85 -16.50 -52.99
N CYS A 464 10.44 -16.27 -51.75
CA CYS A 464 9.82 -15.01 -51.38
C CYS A 464 10.87 -13.90 -51.31
N PRO A 465 10.70 -12.76 -52.01
CA PRO A 465 11.70 -11.69 -52.03
C PRO A 465 11.75 -10.85 -50.74
N GLN A 466 10.83 -11.06 -49.79
CA GLN A 466 10.73 -10.29 -48.55
C GLN A 466 11.17 -11.06 -47.30
N CYS A 467 10.89 -12.37 -47.22
CA CYS A 467 11.33 -13.22 -46.08
C CYS A 467 12.36 -14.30 -46.46
N ASP A 468 12.80 -14.37 -47.72
CA ASP A 468 13.73 -15.38 -48.24
C ASP A 468 13.29 -16.86 -48.06
N ASN A 469 12.05 -17.10 -47.63
CA ASN A 469 11.47 -18.43 -47.52
C ASN A 469 11.19 -19.04 -48.90
N VAL A 470 11.42 -20.34 -49.01
CA VAL A 470 11.24 -21.10 -50.25
C VAL A 470 9.95 -21.90 -50.17
N PHE A 471 9.01 -21.59 -51.06
CA PHE A 471 7.72 -22.28 -51.16
C PHE A 471 7.61 -23.10 -52.44
N GLN A 472 6.66 -24.03 -52.48
CA GLN A 472 6.28 -24.69 -53.72
C GLN A 472 5.23 -23.84 -54.44
N LYS A 473 5.38 -23.64 -55.76
CA LYS A 473 4.50 -22.76 -56.57
C LYS A 473 3.01 -23.12 -56.54
N ARG A 474 2.68 -24.35 -56.13
CA ARG A 474 1.31 -24.88 -56.05
C ARG A 474 0.89 -25.21 -54.61
N SER A 475 1.69 -24.86 -53.59
CA SER A 475 1.31 -25.10 -52.21
C SER A 475 0.31 -24.04 -51.74
N ALA A 476 -0.66 -24.46 -50.93
CA ALA A 476 -1.60 -23.55 -50.27
C ALA A 476 -0.88 -22.53 -49.36
N GLU A 477 0.29 -22.89 -48.84
CA GLU A 477 1.15 -22.02 -48.04
C GLU A 477 1.63 -20.79 -48.80
N TRP A 478 1.94 -20.91 -50.10
CA TRP A 478 2.34 -19.77 -50.94
C TRP A 478 1.14 -18.92 -51.36
N GLU A 479 0.02 -19.57 -51.68
CA GLU A 479 -1.21 -18.87 -52.06
C GLU A 479 -1.73 -17.98 -50.93
N ASN A 480 -1.56 -18.42 -49.69
CA ASN A 480 -1.98 -17.70 -48.48
C ASN A 480 -0.83 -16.98 -47.76
N HIS A 481 0.36 -16.95 -48.36
CA HIS A 481 1.51 -16.25 -47.81
C HIS A 481 1.25 -14.75 -47.76
N TRP A 482 1.53 -14.13 -46.61
CA TRP A 482 1.29 -12.71 -46.41
C TRP A 482 2.44 -12.05 -45.67
N HIS A 483 2.59 -10.75 -45.95
CA HIS A 483 3.46 -9.84 -45.24
C HIS A 483 2.63 -8.67 -44.74
N CYS A 484 2.94 -8.20 -43.55
CA CYS A 484 2.37 -6.95 -43.07
C CYS A 484 3.00 -5.75 -43.80
N PRO A 485 2.22 -4.72 -44.17
CA PRO A 485 2.77 -3.47 -44.70
C PRO A 485 3.47 -2.59 -43.65
N HIS A 486 3.17 -2.80 -42.36
CA HIS A 486 3.57 -1.90 -41.26
C HIS A 486 4.73 -2.45 -40.43
N ASP A 487 4.96 -3.76 -40.42
CA ASP A 487 6.04 -4.41 -39.69
C ASP A 487 6.71 -5.53 -40.51
N SER A 488 7.67 -6.24 -39.90
CA SER A 488 8.38 -7.37 -40.53
C SER A 488 7.67 -8.72 -40.37
N SER A 489 6.44 -8.73 -39.85
CA SER A 489 5.69 -9.95 -39.60
C SER A 489 5.21 -10.57 -40.90
N HIS A 490 5.25 -11.89 -40.95
CA HIS A 490 4.83 -12.68 -42.09
C HIS A 490 4.23 -14.00 -41.62
N GLY A 491 3.40 -14.60 -42.46
CA GLY A 491 2.76 -15.87 -42.18
C GLY A 491 2.27 -16.55 -43.44
N ASN A 492 1.83 -17.80 -43.29
CA ASN A 492 1.41 -18.65 -44.42
C ASN A 492 -0.08 -18.98 -44.39
N ASP A 493 -0.82 -18.42 -43.42
CA ASP A 493 -2.22 -18.74 -43.19
C ASP A 493 -3.10 -17.47 -43.05
N PRO A 494 -4.31 -17.41 -43.65
CA PRO A 494 -5.17 -16.23 -43.55
C PRO A 494 -5.64 -15.91 -42.13
N PHE A 495 -5.84 -16.92 -41.28
CA PHE A 495 -6.17 -16.73 -39.87
C PHE A 495 -5.01 -16.07 -39.12
N SER A 496 -3.76 -16.48 -39.39
CA SER A 496 -2.59 -15.83 -38.79
C SER A 496 -2.49 -14.34 -39.15
N LYS A 497 -2.87 -13.96 -40.39
CA LYS A 497 -2.95 -12.57 -40.82
C LYS A 497 -4.00 -11.78 -40.05
N HIS A 498 -5.21 -12.32 -39.98
CA HIS A 498 -6.31 -11.66 -39.28
C HIS A 498 -6.01 -11.52 -37.77
N SER A 499 -5.41 -12.55 -37.18
CA SER A 499 -4.95 -12.50 -35.79
C SER A 499 -3.86 -11.43 -35.61
N HIS A 500 -2.91 -11.31 -36.54
CA HIS A 500 -1.89 -10.27 -36.49
C HIS A 500 -2.50 -8.86 -36.58
N ASP A 501 -3.36 -8.62 -37.57
CA ASP A 501 -4.03 -7.33 -37.77
C ASP A 501 -4.90 -6.96 -36.56
N SER A 502 -5.59 -7.93 -35.95
CA SER A 502 -6.40 -7.70 -34.75
C SER A 502 -5.57 -7.38 -33.50
N ILE A 503 -4.40 -8.00 -33.35
CA ILE A 503 -3.53 -7.81 -32.17
C ILE A 503 -2.69 -6.54 -32.28
N TYR A 504 -2.11 -6.24 -33.45
CA TYR A 504 -1.13 -5.16 -33.60
C TYR A 504 -1.66 -3.90 -34.27
N HIS A 505 -2.75 -3.99 -35.07
CA HIS A 505 -3.24 -2.86 -35.87
C HIS A 505 -4.65 -2.40 -35.53
N THR A 506 -5.35 -3.09 -34.64
CA THR A 506 -6.65 -2.63 -34.15
C THR A 506 -6.44 -1.65 -33.00
N PRO A 507 -6.96 -0.41 -33.11
CA PRO A 507 -6.87 0.56 -32.02
C PRO A 507 -7.62 0.09 -30.78
N GLN A 508 -6.96 0.14 -29.62
CA GLN A 508 -7.52 -0.27 -28.33
C GLN A 508 -7.57 0.93 -27.38
N SER A 509 -8.71 1.12 -26.72
CA SER A 509 -8.87 2.11 -25.66
C SER A 509 -8.60 1.49 -24.29
N CYS A 510 -7.83 2.16 -23.44
CA CYS A 510 -7.65 1.69 -22.07
C CYS A 510 -8.98 1.71 -21.31
N PRO A 511 -9.32 0.66 -20.53
CA PRO A 511 -10.53 0.65 -19.72
C PRO A 511 -10.44 1.57 -18.49
N ASP A 512 -9.24 1.83 -18.00
CA ASP A 512 -9.00 2.53 -16.73
C ASP A 512 -8.54 3.98 -16.92
N CYS A 513 -8.27 4.42 -18.15
CA CYS A 513 -7.87 5.79 -18.46
C CYS A 513 -8.35 6.21 -19.86
N ALA A 514 -8.19 7.50 -20.21
CA ALA A 514 -8.63 8.04 -21.49
C ALA A 514 -7.68 7.78 -22.68
N ALA A 515 -6.57 7.05 -22.48
CA ALA A 515 -5.56 6.82 -23.51
C ALA A 515 -6.00 5.77 -24.56
N GLN A 516 -5.53 5.95 -25.78
CA GLN A 516 -5.74 5.04 -26.91
C GLN A 516 -4.39 4.56 -27.44
N PHE A 517 -4.34 3.31 -27.90
CA PHE A 517 -3.12 2.64 -28.31
C PHE A 517 -3.34 1.85 -29.60
N ASP A 518 -2.30 1.78 -30.43
CA ASP A 518 -2.29 0.98 -31.64
C ASP A 518 -1.87 -0.46 -31.27
N GLY A 519 -2.86 -1.33 -31.05
CA GLY A 519 -2.66 -2.73 -30.69
C GLY A 519 -2.74 -3.09 -29.19
N LEU A 520 -2.78 -4.39 -28.92
CA LEU A 520 -2.81 -4.99 -27.60
C LEU A 520 -1.46 -4.90 -26.86
N PRO A 521 -0.28 -5.14 -27.49
CA PRO A 521 1.00 -5.08 -26.78
C PRO A 521 1.31 -3.70 -26.21
N SER A 522 1.00 -2.63 -26.95
CA SER A 522 1.18 -1.25 -26.51
C SER A 522 0.24 -0.89 -25.35
N LEU A 523 -1.03 -1.35 -25.40
CA LEU A 523 -1.96 -1.25 -24.29
C LEU A 523 -1.48 -2.04 -23.05
N ALA A 524 -0.95 -3.25 -23.24
CA ALA A 524 -0.43 -4.09 -22.17
C ALA A 524 0.77 -3.47 -21.46
N GLN A 525 1.69 -2.87 -22.23
CA GLN A 525 2.79 -2.10 -21.69
C GLN A 525 2.26 -0.93 -20.84
N HIS A 526 1.34 -0.13 -21.37
CA HIS A 526 0.73 0.97 -20.62
C HIS A 526 0.07 0.49 -19.31
N ARG A 527 -0.74 -0.57 -19.36
CA ARG A 527 -1.44 -1.12 -18.17
C ARG A 527 -0.49 -1.69 -17.11
N THR A 528 0.75 -2.00 -17.48
CA THR A 528 1.78 -2.51 -16.55
C THR A 528 2.83 -1.45 -16.15
N THR A 529 2.86 -0.27 -16.78
CA THR A 529 3.83 0.79 -16.44
C THR A 529 3.14 2.05 -15.90
N ASP A 530 2.39 2.75 -16.75
CA ASP A 530 1.99 4.15 -16.58
C ASP A 530 0.47 4.34 -16.47
N CYS A 531 -0.29 3.25 -16.35
CA CYS A 531 -1.73 3.35 -16.23
C CYS A 531 -2.13 3.82 -14.82
N PRO A 532 -2.93 4.88 -14.68
CA PRO A 532 -3.37 5.37 -13.36
C PRO A 532 -4.19 4.32 -12.60
N GLY A 533 -4.95 3.48 -13.31
CA GLY A 533 -5.75 2.38 -12.74
C GLY A 533 -4.97 1.13 -12.36
N LYS A 534 -3.66 1.09 -12.62
CA LYS A 534 -2.80 -0.05 -12.27
C LYS A 534 -2.83 -0.29 -10.77
N LEU A 535 -3.11 -1.52 -10.34
CA LEU A 535 -3.20 -1.86 -8.92
C LEU A 535 -1.83 -2.07 -8.28
N ILE A 536 -1.61 -1.41 -7.16
CA ILE A 536 -0.42 -1.50 -6.31
C ILE A 536 -0.82 -1.85 -4.87
N LEU A 537 0.06 -2.55 -4.17
CA LEU A 537 0.03 -2.71 -2.73
C LEU A 537 0.83 -1.58 -2.10
N CYS A 538 0.14 -0.57 -1.57
CA CYS A 538 0.80 0.59 -0.98
C CYS A 538 1.56 0.18 0.28
N GLN A 539 2.83 0.55 0.37
CA GLN A 539 3.69 0.24 1.53
C GLN A 539 3.30 0.99 2.82
N PHE A 540 2.46 2.04 2.75
CA PHE A 540 2.08 2.88 3.89
C PHE A 540 0.68 2.59 4.43
N CYS A 541 -0.31 2.29 3.57
CA CYS A 541 -1.65 1.87 3.99
C CYS A 541 -1.88 0.36 3.95
N HIS A 542 -0.99 -0.40 3.30
CA HIS A 542 -1.08 -1.86 3.14
C HIS A 542 -2.35 -2.35 2.43
N LEU A 543 -2.97 -1.50 1.62
CA LEU A 543 -4.15 -1.81 0.82
C LEU A 543 -3.81 -1.91 -0.67
N LEU A 544 -4.59 -2.71 -1.39
CA LEU A 544 -4.58 -2.76 -2.85
C LEU A 544 -5.38 -1.58 -3.40
N VAL A 545 -4.70 -0.66 -4.07
CA VAL A 545 -5.24 0.60 -4.56
C VAL A 545 -4.73 0.91 -5.97
N PRO A 546 -5.43 1.74 -6.76
CA PRO A 546 -4.88 2.27 -8.00
C PRO A 546 -3.60 3.07 -7.77
N GLN A 547 -2.71 3.08 -8.75
CA GLN A 547 -1.45 3.82 -8.73
C GLN A 547 -1.66 5.33 -8.56
N LYS A 548 -2.78 5.85 -9.09
CA LYS A 548 -3.20 7.25 -8.95
C LYS A 548 -4.71 7.32 -8.65
N GLY A 549 -5.06 7.93 -7.52
CA GLY A 549 -6.42 8.37 -7.21
C GLY A 549 -6.75 9.75 -7.75
N ASP A 550 -8.01 10.17 -7.64
CA ASP A 550 -8.50 11.44 -8.19
C ASP A 550 -7.82 12.69 -7.59
N SER A 551 -7.35 12.58 -6.34
CA SER A 551 -6.65 13.65 -5.61
C SER A 551 -5.12 13.57 -5.69
N ASP A 552 -4.59 12.54 -6.33
CA ASP A 552 -3.14 12.26 -6.36
C ASP A 552 -2.44 13.03 -7.49
N PRO A 553 -1.15 13.34 -7.35
CA PRO A 553 -0.39 14.03 -8.39
C PRO A 553 -0.27 13.21 -9.67
N GLU A 554 0.18 13.87 -10.75
CA GLU A 554 0.43 13.18 -12.01
C GLU A 554 1.62 12.20 -11.90
N LEU A 555 1.57 11.11 -12.68
CA LEU A 555 2.64 10.08 -12.70
C LEU A 555 4.02 10.65 -13.05
N HIS A 556 4.05 11.67 -13.90
CA HIS A 556 5.27 12.31 -14.40
C HIS A 556 5.64 13.56 -13.61
N ASP A 557 5.00 13.80 -12.46
CA ASP A 557 5.39 14.86 -11.56
C ASP A 557 6.84 14.62 -11.09
N PRO A 558 7.73 15.63 -11.15
CA PRO A 558 9.13 15.49 -10.74
C PRO A 558 9.29 14.93 -9.32
N GLU A 559 8.39 15.22 -8.38
CA GLU A 559 8.48 14.68 -7.01
C GLU A 559 8.23 13.16 -6.98
N VAL A 560 7.26 12.68 -7.76
CA VAL A 560 6.95 11.24 -7.90
C VAL A 560 8.14 10.50 -8.52
N VAL A 561 8.67 11.03 -9.62
CA VAL A 561 9.79 10.42 -10.35
C VAL A 561 11.08 10.37 -9.50
N LEU A 562 11.42 11.46 -8.80
CA LEU A 562 12.64 11.53 -7.99
C LEU A 562 12.56 10.69 -6.71
N SER A 563 11.38 10.63 -6.09
CA SER A 563 11.18 9.81 -4.89
C SER A 563 11.14 8.32 -5.20
N GLY A 564 10.88 7.96 -6.47
CA GLY A 564 10.68 6.59 -6.89
C GLY A 564 9.45 5.95 -6.22
N LEU A 565 8.50 6.74 -5.72
CA LEU A 565 7.21 6.30 -5.16
C LEU A 565 6.12 6.44 -6.22
N THR A 566 5.02 5.69 -6.07
CA THR A 566 3.82 5.96 -6.90
C THR A 566 3.09 7.22 -6.41
N PRO A 567 2.24 7.86 -7.24
CA PRO A 567 1.45 9.02 -6.81
C PRO A 567 0.67 8.79 -5.51
N HIS A 568 -0.01 7.65 -5.40
CA HIS A 568 -0.71 7.28 -4.17
C HIS A 568 0.24 7.13 -2.97
N GLU A 569 1.37 6.43 -3.15
CA GLU A 569 2.36 6.25 -2.08
C GLU A 569 2.97 7.58 -1.62
N LEU A 570 3.11 8.56 -2.51
CA LEU A 570 3.64 9.88 -2.19
C LEU A 570 2.71 10.63 -1.22
N VAL A 571 1.41 10.63 -1.52
CA VAL A 571 0.38 11.28 -0.69
C VAL A 571 0.24 10.53 0.62
N ASP A 572 0.13 9.21 0.57
CA ASP A 572 -0.08 8.39 1.76
C ASP A 572 1.15 8.38 2.69
N GLY A 573 2.35 8.37 2.11
CA GLY A 573 3.62 8.53 2.80
C GLY A 573 3.84 9.94 3.38
N GLY A 574 3.02 10.92 2.97
CA GLY A 574 2.97 12.27 3.54
C GLY A 574 2.32 12.33 4.91
N ARG A 575 1.56 11.30 5.32
CA ARG A 575 1.01 11.18 6.68
C ARG A 575 2.13 11.13 7.71
N THR A 576 1.88 11.67 8.89
CA THR A 576 2.88 11.76 9.95
C THR A 576 2.61 10.78 11.09
N THR A 577 3.67 10.19 11.63
CA THR A 577 3.66 9.35 12.82
C THR A 577 4.71 9.83 13.82
N GLU A 578 4.58 9.43 15.08
CA GLU A 578 5.56 9.75 16.11
C GLU A 578 6.72 8.74 16.10
N CYS A 579 7.95 9.23 16.20
CA CYS A 579 9.11 8.38 16.36
C CYS A 579 9.13 7.78 17.78
N HIS A 580 9.23 6.46 17.90
CA HIS A 580 9.29 5.77 19.20
C HIS A 580 10.58 6.06 20.01
N LEU A 581 11.62 6.62 19.38
CA LEU A 581 12.90 6.94 20.05
C LEU A 581 12.94 8.37 20.61
N CYS A 582 12.38 9.34 19.88
CA CYS A 582 12.46 10.76 20.25
C CYS A 582 11.10 11.48 20.33
N SER A 583 9.99 10.79 20.05
CA SER A 583 8.62 11.32 20.02
C SER A 583 8.42 12.51 19.06
N LYS A 584 9.35 12.71 18.12
CA LYS A 584 9.21 13.72 17.07
C LYS A 584 8.20 13.23 16.04
N ILE A 585 7.34 14.15 15.58
CA ILE A 585 6.42 13.91 14.48
C ILE A 585 7.22 13.90 13.17
N VAL A 586 7.21 12.77 12.46
CA VAL A 586 7.95 12.54 11.21
C VAL A 586 6.99 11.98 10.17
N ARG A 587 7.20 12.29 8.89
CA ARG A 587 6.40 11.72 7.78
C ARG A 587 6.75 10.24 7.61
N LEU A 588 5.77 9.41 7.24
CA LEU A 588 5.96 7.98 7.04
C LEU A 588 7.08 7.67 6.03
N ARG A 589 7.14 8.41 4.91
CA ARG A 589 8.21 8.25 3.91
C ARG A 589 9.60 8.58 4.45
N ASP A 590 9.71 9.52 5.39
CA ASP A 590 10.99 9.98 5.93
C ASP A 590 11.45 9.16 7.15
N MET A 591 10.59 8.27 7.69
CA MET A 591 10.86 7.52 8.92
C MET A 591 12.16 6.70 8.83
N ASN A 592 12.42 6.03 7.70
CA ASN A 592 13.63 5.24 7.53
C ASN A 592 14.89 6.13 7.59
N THR A 593 14.88 7.28 6.92
CA THR A 593 16.00 8.23 6.98
C THR A 593 16.19 8.82 8.37
N HIS A 594 15.09 9.08 9.09
CA HIS A 594 15.10 9.57 10.46
C HIS A 594 15.68 8.53 11.44
N LEU A 595 15.32 7.25 11.30
CA LEU A 595 15.91 6.17 12.09
C LEU A 595 17.40 5.98 11.79
N ARG A 596 17.81 6.08 10.52
CA ARG A 596 19.24 6.09 10.16
C ARG A 596 19.99 7.25 10.81
N HIS A 597 19.37 8.42 10.94
CA HIS A 597 19.97 9.54 11.66
C HIS A 597 20.17 9.21 13.15
N HIS A 598 19.21 8.53 13.78
CA HIS A 598 19.37 8.03 15.15
C HIS A 598 20.54 7.04 15.27
N ASP A 599 20.70 6.13 14.32
CA ASP A 599 21.83 5.20 14.32
C ASP A 599 23.18 5.91 14.13
N LEU A 600 23.24 6.88 13.22
CA LEU A 600 24.45 7.70 13.02
C LEU A 600 24.80 8.52 14.27
N GLU A 601 23.80 9.12 14.93
CA GLU A 601 24.02 9.79 16.22
C GLU A 601 24.50 8.81 17.29
N ARG A 602 23.90 7.62 17.38
CA ARG A 602 24.25 6.60 18.37
C ARG A 602 25.71 6.18 18.19
N VAL A 603 26.15 5.95 16.96
CA VAL A 603 27.53 5.51 16.65
C VAL A 603 28.55 6.64 16.78
N SER A 604 28.19 7.88 16.45
CA SER A 604 29.11 9.03 16.52
C SER A 604 29.32 9.61 17.92
N ARG A 605 28.54 9.17 18.92
CA ARG A 605 28.64 9.70 20.29
C ARG A 605 29.96 9.30 20.96
N PRO A 606 30.69 10.26 21.56
CA PRO A 606 31.88 9.95 22.33
C PRO A 606 31.52 9.18 23.60
N PRO A 607 32.40 8.29 24.09
CA PRO A 607 32.15 7.54 25.32
C PRO A 607 32.00 8.49 26.53
N PRO A 608 31.03 8.22 27.42
CA PRO A 608 30.77 9.07 28.58
C PRO A 608 31.96 9.06 29.54
N GLN A 609 32.24 10.23 30.12
CA GLN A 609 33.34 10.36 31.08
C GLN A 609 32.91 9.79 32.44
N ILE A 610 33.61 8.75 32.90
CA ILE A 610 33.34 8.07 34.18
C ILE A 610 34.23 8.60 35.31
N CYS A 611 33.79 8.41 36.55
CA CYS A 611 34.60 8.66 37.73
C CYS A 611 35.87 7.76 37.71
N GLN A 612 37.05 8.34 37.94
CA GLN A 612 38.33 7.62 37.97
C GLN A 612 38.48 6.69 39.19
N ASN A 613 37.58 6.78 40.16
CA ASN A 613 37.51 5.81 41.24
C ASN A 613 36.92 4.50 40.72
N GLN A 614 37.73 3.44 40.69
CA GLN A 614 37.35 2.13 40.16
C GLN A 614 36.17 1.50 40.91
N ASN A 615 35.95 1.87 42.17
CA ASN A 615 34.81 1.41 42.96
C ASN A 615 33.53 2.25 42.75
N CYS A 616 33.53 3.20 41.79
CA CYS A 616 32.43 4.13 41.56
C CYS A 616 31.80 3.93 40.18
N GLY A 617 30.51 3.58 40.15
CA GLY A 617 29.70 3.49 38.93
C GLY A 617 28.92 4.77 38.65
N ARG A 618 29.59 5.93 38.68
CA ARG A 618 28.98 7.22 38.31
C ARG A 618 29.74 7.87 37.17
N THR A 619 29.01 8.57 36.30
CA THR A 619 29.56 9.47 35.29
C THR A 619 29.84 10.85 35.89
N LEU A 620 30.73 11.60 35.25
CA LEU A 620 31.04 12.99 35.63
C LEU A 620 29.95 13.98 35.19
N ALA A 621 29.09 13.60 34.23
CA ALA A 621 28.01 14.44 33.70
C ALA A 621 26.70 14.33 34.51
N GLY A 622 26.35 13.14 35.02
CA GLY A 622 25.11 12.94 35.80
C GLY A 622 25.16 13.52 37.21
N ALA A 623 26.35 13.68 37.79
CA ALA A 623 26.56 14.29 39.10
C ALA A 623 26.62 15.82 39.01
N GLY A 624 25.49 16.47 38.68
CA GLY A 624 25.27 17.92 38.65
C GLY A 624 26.51 18.80 38.74
N SER A 625 27.05 19.22 37.59
CA SER A 625 27.98 20.33 37.34
C SER A 625 28.98 20.78 38.45
N GLY A 626 29.47 19.89 39.30
CA GLY A 626 30.23 20.23 40.51
C GLY A 626 31.41 19.31 40.83
N GLY A 627 31.76 18.40 39.90
CA GLY A 627 32.85 17.45 40.08
C GLY A 627 34.19 18.09 39.80
N ASN A 628 35.25 17.64 40.49
CA ASN A 628 36.58 18.14 40.18
C ASN A 628 37.09 17.52 38.87
N GLN A 629 36.97 18.28 37.78
CA GLN A 629 37.41 17.86 36.45
C GLN A 629 38.93 17.64 36.35
N SER A 630 39.74 18.22 37.25
CA SER A 630 41.20 17.99 37.25
C SER A 630 41.56 16.60 37.75
N LEU A 631 40.86 16.09 38.77
CA LEU A 631 41.08 14.74 39.34
C LEU A 631 40.18 13.67 38.71
N GLY A 632 39.18 14.04 37.91
CA GLY A 632 38.24 13.09 37.30
C GLY A 632 37.36 12.36 38.31
N LEU A 633 37.04 12.97 39.44
CA LEU A 633 36.21 12.38 40.50
C LEU A 633 34.81 13.03 40.56
N CYS A 634 33.78 12.22 40.80
CA CYS A 634 32.42 12.73 41.04
C CYS A 634 32.31 13.44 42.40
N ASN A 635 31.28 14.26 42.60
CA ASN A 635 31.08 15.10 43.81
C ASN A 635 31.16 14.28 45.10
N ILE A 636 30.66 13.04 45.09
CA ILE A 636 30.61 12.18 46.27
C ILE A 636 31.99 11.55 46.57
N CYS A 637 32.78 11.24 45.54
CA CYS A 637 34.15 10.77 45.74
C CYS A 637 35.10 11.92 46.12
N PHE A 638 34.83 13.13 45.62
CA PHE A 638 35.64 14.31 45.87
C PHE A 638 35.29 15.01 47.20
N GLY A 639 34.04 14.96 47.66
CA GLY A 639 33.57 15.62 48.88
C GLY A 639 34.45 15.36 50.13
N PRO A 640 34.87 14.12 50.41
CA PRO A 640 35.78 13.83 51.53
C PRO A 640 37.21 14.38 51.39
N LEU A 641 37.61 14.79 50.18
CA LEU A 641 38.92 15.36 49.87
C LEU A 641 38.88 16.90 49.79
N TYR A 642 37.68 17.46 49.73
CA TYR A 642 37.42 18.89 49.59
C TYR A 642 37.72 19.65 50.88
N VAL A 643 38.46 20.74 50.74
CA VAL A 643 38.74 21.71 51.81
C VAL A 643 38.93 23.07 51.13
N ASP A 644 38.32 24.13 51.68
CA ASP A 644 38.40 25.51 51.15
C ASP A 644 39.79 26.18 51.30
N THR A 645 40.83 25.43 51.69
CA THR A 645 42.19 25.96 51.88
C THR A 645 42.93 26.05 50.54
N TYR A 646 43.46 27.23 50.23
CA TYR A 646 44.29 27.48 49.03
C TYR A 646 45.58 26.64 49.05
N ASP A 647 45.71 25.70 48.11
CA ASP A 647 46.86 24.78 47.96
C ASP A 647 47.35 24.76 46.49
N PRO A 648 48.25 25.67 46.10
CA PRO A 648 48.70 25.81 44.71
C PRO A 648 49.60 24.66 44.21
N GLU A 649 50.23 23.91 45.12
CA GLU A 649 51.10 22.77 44.77
C GLU A 649 50.40 21.41 44.93
N GLY A 650 49.17 21.37 45.43
CA GLY A 650 48.41 20.12 45.65
C GLY A 650 49.00 19.17 46.70
N LYS A 651 50.03 19.58 47.44
CA LYS A 651 50.74 18.74 48.42
C LYS A 651 49.84 18.39 49.61
N ALA A 652 48.97 19.31 50.04
CA ALA A 652 48.02 19.04 51.12
C ALA A 652 46.92 18.09 50.65
N LEU A 653 46.47 18.21 49.39
CA LEU A 653 45.55 17.28 48.76
C LEU A 653 46.14 15.86 48.63
N ARG A 654 47.39 15.71 48.18
CA ARG A 654 48.09 14.42 48.13
C ARG A 654 48.19 13.75 49.50
N ARG A 655 48.54 14.51 50.55
CA ARG A 655 48.56 14.03 51.95
C ARG A 655 47.16 13.64 52.46
N ARG A 656 46.08 14.26 51.97
CA ARG A 656 44.70 13.85 52.31
C ARG A 656 44.33 12.52 51.66
N ILE A 657 44.70 12.33 50.39
CA ILE A 657 44.52 11.05 49.68
C ILE A 657 45.28 9.93 50.39
N GLU A 658 46.54 10.16 50.76
CA GLU A 658 47.37 9.20 51.50
C GLU A 658 46.76 8.82 52.86
N ARG A 659 46.32 9.81 53.65
CA ARG A 659 45.64 9.57 54.93
C ARG A 659 44.35 8.75 54.76
N ARG A 660 43.62 8.95 53.67
CA ARG A 660 42.39 8.20 53.39
C ARG A 660 42.68 6.73 53.08
N TYR A 661 43.70 6.44 52.27
CA TYR A 661 44.15 5.08 52.03
C TYR A 661 44.68 4.38 53.29
N LEU A 662 45.46 5.10 54.11
CA LEU A 662 45.94 4.59 55.41
C LEU A 662 44.76 4.22 56.33
N SER A 663 43.76 5.09 56.45
CA SER A 663 42.56 4.80 57.24
C SER A 663 41.77 3.60 56.68
N GLN A 664 41.57 3.51 55.36
CA GLN A 664 40.87 2.40 54.72
C GLN A 664 41.53 1.04 55.00
N LEU A 665 42.86 0.97 55.05
CA LEU A 665 43.60 -0.28 55.26
C LEU A 665 43.86 -0.60 56.75
N MET A 666 43.96 0.40 57.63
CA MET A 666 44.17 0.16 59.07
C MET A 666 42.86 -0.14 59.82
N SER A 667 41.85 0.72 59.68
CA SER A 667 40.58 0.63 60.42
C SER A 667 39.47 -0.03 59.60
N GLY A 668 39.53 0.08 58.27
CA GLY A 668 38.41 -0.29 57.40
C GLY A 668 37.31 0.77 57.41
N CYS A 669 36.33 0.63 56.52
CA CYS A 669 35.18 1.53 56.44
C CYS A 669 33.97 1.06 57.25
N GLY A 670 33.98 -0.17 57.76
CA GLY A 670 32.91 -0.72 58.63
C GLY A 670 31.57 -0.98 57.94
N LYS A 671 31.50 -0.94 56.60
CA LYS A 671 30.26 -1.08 55.84
C LYS A 671 30.12 -2.52 55.28
N PRO A 672 28.95 -3.17 55.42
CA PRO A 672 28.77 -4.59 55.09
C PRO A 672 28.79 -4.91 53.59
N TRP A 673 28.50 -3.92 52.73
CA TRP A 673 28.47 -4.04 51.28
C TRP A 673 29.79 -3.62 50.61
N CYS A 674 30.80 -3.22 51.40
CA CYS A 674 32.07 -2.76 50.84
C CYS A 674 32.82 -3.95 50.22
N GLN A 675 33.08 -3.89 48.91
CA GLN A 675 33.86 -4.87 48.16
C GLN A 675 35.20 -4.30 47.64
N ASN A 676 35.67 -3.17 48.20
CA ASN A 676 36.93 -2.55 47.77
C ASN A 676 38.15 -3.40 48.22
N PRO A 677 39.03 -3.85 47.31
CA PRO A 677 40.24 -4.62 47.66
C PRO A 677 41.24 -3.83 48.50
N TYR A 678 41.19 -2.49 48.47
CA TYR A 678 42.05 -1.60 49.25
C TYR A 678 41.37 -1.11 50.55
N CYS A 679 40.50 -1.93 51.12
CA CYS A 679 39.82 -1.67 52.40
C CYS A 679 39.91 -2.90 53.30
N LYS A 680 40.23 -2.74 54.58
CA LYS A 680 40.27 -3.84 55.55
C LYS A 680 38.93 -4.59 55.65
N THR A 681 37.82 -3.85 55.70
CA THR A 681 36.46 -4.40 55.66
C THR A 681 36.13 -5.02 54.31
N GLY A 682 36.64 -4.47 53.20
CA GLY A 682 36.39 -5.03 51.87
C GLY A 682 37.06 -6.39 51.66
N LYS A 683 38.32 -6.53 52.11
CA LYS A 683 39.07 -7.78 52.03
C LYS A 683 38.42 -8.95 52.77
N THR A 684 37.62 -8.70 53.82
CA THR A 684 36.88 -9.76 54.52
C THR A 684 35.65 -10.24 53.77
N HIS A 685 35.15 -9.45 52.80
CA HIS A 685 33.93 -9.75 52.03
C HIS A 685 34.22 -10.22 50.60
N ILE A 686 35.46 -10.18 50.13
CA ILE A 686 35.85 -10.68 48.81
C ILE A 686 36.12 -12.20 48.90
N PRO A 687 35.46 -13.04 48.09
CA PRO A 687 35.78 -14.47 48.05
C PRO A 687 37.21 -14.70 47.50
N PRO A 688 37.97 -15.69 48.02
CA PRO A 688 39.31 -15.99 47.52
C PRO A 688 39.29 -16.38 46.03
N GLN A 689 40.31 -15.94 45.28
CA GLN A 689 40.43 -16.24 43.85
C GLN A 689 40.51 -17.75 43.60
N ALA A 690 39.88 -18.21 42.53
CA ALA A 690 39.91 -19.61 42.10
C ALA A 690 41.36 -20.04 41.76
N GLY A 691 41.99 -20.80 42.65
CA GLY A 691 43.35 -21.33 42.47
C GLY A 691 44.18 -21.46 43.75
N GLU A 692 43.81 -20.80 44.85
CA GLU A 692 44.44 -21.02 46.14
C GLU A 692 43.64 -22.04 46.99
N PRO A 693 44.29 -23.03 47.63
CA PRO A 693 43.60 -24.04 48.40
C PRO A 693 42.86 -23.39 49.58
N ALA A 694 41.55 -23.66 49.66
CA ALA A 694 40.69 -23.23 50.76
C ALA A 694 41.23 -23.79 52.08
N SER A 695 41.95 -22.97 52.83
CA SER A 695 42.33 -23.29 54.20
C SER A 695 41.11 -23.07 55.11
N PRO A 696 40.73 -24.01 55.99
CA PRO A 696 39.52 -23.91 56.82
C PRO A 696 39.56 -22.83 57.92
N ASP A 697 40.71 -22.18 58.11
CA ASP A 697 40.88 -21.13 59.11
C ASP A 697 40.77 -19.75 58.44
N THR A 698 39.56 -19.19 58.40
CA THR A 698 39.35 -17.77 58.08
C THR A 698 39.85 -16.91 59.25
N ALA A 699 41.17 -16.84 59.43
CA ALA A 699 41.79 -15.90 60.35
C ALA A 699 41.45 -14.47 59.88
N PRO A 700 41.14 -13.53 60.79
CA PRO A 700 40.93 -12.14 60.44
C PRO A 700 42.16 -11.61 59.69
N PRO A 701 42.00 -10.71 58.70
CA PRO A 701 43.12 -10.16 57.95
C PRO A 701 44.14 -9.59 58.93
N LYS A 702 45.37 -10.11 58.86
CA LYS A 702 46.46 -9.74 59.77
C LYS A 702 46.57 -8.21 59.84
N PRO A 703 46.62 -7.59 61.04
CA PRO A 703 46.76 -6.15 61.15
C PRO A 703 48.08 -5.73 60.49
N MET A 704 47.96 -5.00 59.38
CA MET A 704 49.11 -4.57 58.61
C MET A 704 49.79 -3.40 59.33
N SER A 705 51.13 -3.39 59.33
CA SER A 705 51.87 -2.27 59.88
C SER A 705 51.78 -1.04 58.97
N VAL A 706 51.97 0.17 59.51
CA VAL A 706 51.98 1.41 58.72
C VAL A 706 53.02 1.36 57.59
N ALA A 707 54.16 0.69 57.82
CA ALA A 707 55.20 0.49 56.80
C ALA A 707 54.73 -0.40 55.64
N GLU A 708 54.01 -1.48 55.92
CA GLU A 708 53.45 -2.37 54.91
C GLU A 708 52.35 -1.67 54.10
N ILE A 709 51.47 -0.91 54.76
CA ILE A 709 50.40 -0.16 54.09
C ILE A 709 50.99 0.92 53.17
N THR A 710 52.00 1.65 53.63
CA THR A 710 52.66 2.69 52.83
C THR A 710 53.35 2.10 51.60
N THR A 711 53.89 0.88 51.71
CA THR A 711 54.49 0.16 50.57
C THR A 711 53.45 -0.19 49.50
N ILE A 712 52.20 -0.47 49.90
CA ILE A 712 51.08 -0.79 49.00
C ILE A 712 50.45 0.47 48.40
N THR A 713 50.36 1.57 49.15
CA THR A 713 49.64 2.79 48.73
C THR A 713 50.51 3.76 47.93
N ARG A 714 51.82 3.79 48.17
CA ARG A 714 52.78 4.63 47.43
C ARG A 714 52.70 4.47 45.89
N PRO A 715 52.70 3.25 45.32
CA PRO A 715 52.56 3.08 43.86
C PRO A 715 51.19 3.52 43.32
N LEU A 716 50.15 3.62 44.16
CA LEU A 716 48.81 4.11 43.76
C LEU A 716 48.72 5.63 43.80
N ILE A 717 49.55 6.30 44.61
CA ILE A 717 49.50 7.74 44.86
C ILE A 717 50.49 8.51 43.97
N ASP A 718 51.67 7.92 43.73
CA ASP A 718 52.72 8.54 42.91
C ASP A 718 52.30 8.90 41.47
N PRO A 719 51.44 8.15 40.77
CA PRO A 719 50.98 8.53 39.42
C PRO A 719 49.85 9.57 39.41
N ILE A 720 49.30 9.96 40.57
CA ILE A 720 48.17 10.89 40.63
C ILE A 720 48.65 12.30 40.36
N ASN A 721 48.12 12.90 39.29
CA ASN A 721 48.37 14.30 39.01
C ASN A 721 47.40 15.18 39.79
N VAL A 722 47.95 16.06 40.63
CA VAL A 722 47.20 16.94 41.53
C VAL A 722 47.22 18.40 41.05
N HIS A 723 47.95 18.68 39.96
CA HIS A 723 48.02 20.03 39.41
C HIS A 723 46.69 20.45 38.74
N PRO A 724 46.24 21.69 38.96
CA PRO A 724 44.96 22.18 38.43
C PRO A 724 44.91 22.27 36.90
N ASP A 725 46.06 22.45 36.23
CA ASP A 725 46.14 22.67 34.78
C ASP A 725 46.19 21.36 33.95
N SER A 726 46.35 20.21 34.60
CA SER A 726 46.51 18.92 33.95
C SER A 726 45.55 17.89 34.50
N ARG A 727 44.82 17.21 33.61
CA ARG A 727 43.89 16.15 34.01
C ARG A 727 44.67 14.94 34.52
N ASN A 728 44.28 14.44 35.68
CA ASN A 728 44.71 13.15 36.18
C ASN A 728 44.21 12.04 35.24
N THR A 729 45.00 10.99 35.06
CA THR A 729 44.61 9.75 34.36
C THR A 729 44.76 8.53 35.26
N ALA A 730 45.35 8.68 36.45
CA ALA A 730 45.57 7.59 37.38
C ALA A 730 44.29 7.17 38.12
N PRO A 731 44.02 5.86 38.26
CA PRO A 731 42.82 5.37 38.94
C PRO A 731 42.88 5.58 40.46
N PHE A 732 41.72 5.79 41.06
CA PHE A 732 41.53 5.80 42.52
C PHE A 732 40.85 4.51 42.99
N TYR A 733 41.17 4.08 44.22
CA TYR A 733 40.57 2.92 44.88
C TYR A 733 40.02 3.29 46.25
N LEU A 734 39.21 4.35 46.25
CA LEU A 734 38.63 4.94 47.45
C LEU A 734 37.29 4.25 47.77
N CYS A 735 37.00 4.02 49.06
CA CYS A 735 35.68 3.52 49.44
C CYS A 735 34.59 4.55 49.07
N THR A 736 33.54 4.06 48.42
CA THR A 736 32.38 4.81 47.89
C THR A 736 31.12 4.54 48.73
N ASP A 737 29.97 5.02 48.26
CA ASP A 737 28.63 4.72 48.75
C ASP A 737 28.04 3.46 48.08
N GLU A 738 27.01 2.88 48.69
CA GLU A 738 26.40 1.61 48.26
C GLU A 738 25.91 1.67 46.82
N THR A 739 25.23 2.76 46.45
CA THR A 739 24.68 2.94 45.10
C THR A 739 25.76 3.03 44.04
N GLY A 740 26.88 3.69 44.35
CA GLY A 740 28.03 3.79 43.45
C GLY A 740 28.73 2.45 43.24
N GLN A 741 28.89 1.66 44.30
CA GLN A 741 29.52 0.34 44.23
C GLN A 741 28.60 -0.69 43.54
N TYR A 742 27.30 -0.68 43.86
CA TYR A 742 26.30 -1.54 43.23
C TYR A 742 26.22 -1.32 41.71
N ARG A 743 26.10 -0.05 41.27
CA ARG A 743 26.07 0.29 39.83
C ARG A 743 27.35 -0.10 39.10
N ARG A 744 28.50 -0.02 39.76
CA ARG A 744 29.78 -0.43 39.17
C ARG A 744 29.82 -1.93 38.91
N ASN A 745 29.45 -2.72 39.90
CA ASN A 745 29.40 -4.17 39.77
C ASN A 745 28.41 -4.60 38.68
N LEU A 746 27.24 -3.96 38.62
CA LEU A 746 26.24 -4.19 37.58
C LEU A 746 26.79 -3.90 36.19
N ALA A 747 27.50 -2.78 36.03
CA ALA A 747 28.09 -2.38 34.76
C ALA A 747 29.24 -3.31 34.31
N GLU A 748 30.07 -3.77 35.25
CA GLU A 748 31.14 -4.74 34.97
C GLU A 748 30.58 -6.11 34.56
N MET A 749 29.50 -6.55 35.20
CA MET A 749 28.78 -7.78 34.84
C MET A 749 28.25 -7.71 33.40
N VAL A 750 27.52 -6.65 33.04
CA VAL A 750 26.96 -6.48 31.69
C VAL A 750 28.07 -6.31 30.63
N ALA A 751 29.16 -5.62 30.96
CA ALA A 751 30.31 -5.49 30.07
C ALA A 751 31.06 -6.82 29.84
N ALA A 752 31.07 -7.71 30.85
CA ALA A 752 31.69 -9.02 30.78
C ALA A 752 30.81 -10.07 30.07
N GLU A 753 29.49 -10.05 30.30
CA GLU A 753 28.51 -10.92 29.61
C GLU A 753 28.65 -10.81 28.09
N GLY A 754 28.68 -9.58 27.55
CA GLY A 754 28.84 -9.37 26.11
C GLY A 754 30.19 -9.83 25.54
N ALA A 755 31.22 -10.00 26.37
CA ALA A 755 32.54 -10.47 25.92
C ALA A 755 32.67 -12.01 25.89
N ALA A 756 31.86 -12.73 26.68
CA ALA A 756 31.94 -14.19 26.82
C ALA A 756 31.12 -14.94 25.76
N ASP A 757 30.00 -14.37 25.28
CA ASP A 757 29.07 -14.99 24.33
C ASP A 757 29.46 -14.85 22.84
N GLY A 758 30.76 -14.69 22.55
CA GLY A 758 31.28 -14.68 21.18
C GLY A 758 31.16 -16.03 20.44
N GLY A 759 30.58 -17.06 21.07
CA GLY A 759 30.43 -18.42 20.54
C GLY A 759 28.97 -18.83 20.34
N SER A 760 28.49 -18.74 19.09
CA SER A 760 27.49 -19.60 18.46
C SER A 760 26.40 -20.26 19.34
N HIS A 761 25.37 -19.52 19.74
CA HIS A 761 24.03 -20.08 19.94
C HIS A 761 22.95 -19.07 19.51
N GLY A 762 22.21 -19.42 18.46
CA GLY A 762 20.85 -18.96 18.09
C GLY A 762 20.47 -17.47 18.21
N ASP A 763 20.38 -16.79 17.06
CA ASP A 763 19.54 -15.63 16.72
C ASP A 763 19.52 -14.33 17.54
N GLN A 764 20.19 -14.23 18.70
CA GLN A 764 20.42 -12.94 19.37
C GLN A 764 21.88 -12.80 19.75
N LYS A 765 22.69 -12.29 18.81
CA LYS A 765 24.07 -11.87 19.06
C LYS A 765 24.06 -10.84 20.19
N SER A 766 24.49 -11.23 21.39
CA SER A 766 24.54 -10.34 22.54
C SER A 766 25.53 -9.21 22.24
N LYS A 767 25.00 -8.00 22.04
CA LYS A 767 25.82 -6.83 21.74
C LYS A 767 26.71 -6.53 22.94
N SER A 768 28.02 -6.48 22.72
CA SER A 768 28.98 -6.08 23.75
C SER A 768 29.16 -4.58 23.76
N TYR A 769 29.14 -3.97 24.94
CA TYR A 769 29.30 -2.52 25.12
C TYR A 769 30.58 -2.20 25.87
N ASP A 770 31.09 -0.98 25.68
CA ASP A 770 32.22 -0.49 26.47
C ASP A 770 31.78 -0.17 27.92
N LEU A 771 32.71 -0.33 28.87
CA LEU A 771 32.42 -0.19 30.29
C LEU A 771 31.91 1.21 30.64
N ALA A 772 32.42 2.24 29.95
CA ALA A 772 31.96 3.62 30.11
C ALA A 772 30.44 3.75 29.85
N TRP A 773 29.96 3.13 28.77
CA TRP A 773 28.55 3.11 28.42
C TRP A 773 27.72 2.29 29.41
N CYS A 774 28.24 1.14 29.88
CA CYS A 774 27.57 0.34 30.90
C CYS A 774 27.39 1.14 32.22
N ILE A 775 28.40 1.93 32.62
CA ILE A 775 28.30 2.78 33.82
C ILE A 775 27.25 3.88 33.64
N ALA A 776 27.22 4.53 32.47
CA ALA A 776 26.20 5.53 32.15
C ALA A 776 24.78 4.93 32.11
N GLY A 777 24.62 3.73 31.56
CA GLY A 777 23.36 3.00 31.55
C GLY A 777 22.90 2.60 32.94
N ALA A 778 23.80 2.13 33.81
CA ALA A 778 23.50 1.80 35.20
C ALA A 778 23.08 3.04 36.01
N GLU A 779 23.64 4.21 35.70
CA GLU A 779 23.23 5.49 36.28
C GLU A 779 21.85 5.95 35.79
N ALA A 780 21.60 5.92 34.48
CA ALA A 780 20.33 6.31 33.87
C ALA A 780 19.16 5.39 34.27
N ALA A 781 19.42 4.09 34.42
CA ALA A 781 18.43 3.08 34.81
C ALA A 781 18.25 2.94 36.33
N ALA A 782 18.95 3.76 37.12
CA ALA A 782 18.97 3.69 38.59
C ALA A 782 19.28 2.29 39.17
N GLY A 783 20.04 1.45 38.44
CA GLY A 783 20.41 0.10 38.85
C GLY A 783 19.47 -1.04 38.40
N ASN A 784 18.49 -0.78 37.53
CA ASN A 784 17.66 -1.84 36.93
C ASN A 784 18.30 -2.41 35.64
N LEU A 785 18.44 -3.73 35.56
CA LEU A 785 19.09 -4.44 34.45
C LEU A 785 18.37 -4.32 33.10
N GLU A 786 17.04 -4.44 33.07
CA GLU A 786 16.26 -4.42 31.82
C GLU A 786 16.29 -3.04 31.18
N LYS A 787 16.02 -2.01 32.01
CA LYS A 787 16.08 -0.60 31.58
C LYS A 787 17.50 -0.20 31.16
N MET A 788 18.52 -0.77 31.81
CA MET A 788 19.92 -0.56 31.43
C MET A 788 20.22 -1.14 30.04
N ARG A 789 19.75 -2.36 29.73
CA ARG A 789 19.94 -2.97 28.39
C ARG A 789 19.18 -2.19 27.31
N GLU A 790 17.95 -1.76 27.58
CA GLU A 790 17.16 -0.91 26.68
C GLU A 790 17.86 0.43 26.41
N TRP A 791 18.39 1.06 27.46
CA TRP A 791 19.14 2.31 27.33
C TRP A 791 20.42 2.12 26.51
N LEU A 792 21.17 1.04 26.73
CA LEU A 792 22.37 0.73 25.96
C LEU A 792 22.06 0.53 24.47
N GLY A 793 20.99 -0.21 24.14
CA GLY A 793 20.57 -0.42 22.76
C GLY A 793 20.21 0.88 22.02
N ARG A 794 19.65 1.87 22.73
CA ARG A 794 19.24 3.15 22.15
C ARG A 794 20.37 4.19 22.09
N TRP A 795 21.28 4.18 23.07
CA TRP A 795 22.23 5.30 23.28
C TRP A 795 23.69 4.94 23.05
N ALA A 796 24.08 3.66 23.15
CA ALA A 796 25.48 3.24 23.09
C ALA A 796 25.82 2.52 21.77
N PRO A 797 27.01 2.77 21.20
CA PRO A 797 27.57 1.93 20.14
C PRO A 797 28.02 0.57 20.71
N ALA A 798 27.73 -0.52 20.00
CA ALA A 798 28.30 -1.81 20.35
C ALA A 798 29.77 -1.89 19.89
N LYS A 799 30.60 -2.70 20.56
CA LYS A 799 32.01 -2.87 20.18
C LYS A 799 32.11 -3.43 18.77
N GLY A 800 32.81 -2.71 17.89
CA GLY A 800 33.00 -3.08 16.48
C GLY A 800 31.95 -2.51 15.52
N GLU A 801 30.89 -1.85 16.01
CA GLU A 801 30.03 -1.03 15.16
C GLU A 801 30.79 0.25 14.77
N SER A 802 31.05 0.42 13.47
CA SER A 802 31.70 1.61 12.91
C SER A 802 30.78 2.25 11.86
N THR A 803 30.94 3.55 11.63
CA THR A 803 30.15 4.30 10.63
C THR A 803 30.30 3.76 9.21
N SER A 804 31.36 3.00 8.93
CA SER A 804 31.64 2.34 7.65
C SER A 804 30.88 1.01 7.43
N GLY A 805 30.16 0.51 8.44
CA GLY A 805 29.39 -0.73 8.37
C GLY A 805 27.86 -0.57 8.43
N LEU A 806 27.37 0.69 8.38
CA LEU A 806 25.96 1.08 8.26
C LEU A 806 25.74 1.70 6.89
#